data_AF-A0A7D6CNU8-F1
#
_entry.id   AF-A0A7D6CNU8-F1
#
_cell.length_a   1.000
_cell.length_b   1.000
_cell.length_c   1.000
_cell.angle_alpha   90.00
_cell.angle_beta   90.00
_cell.angle_gamma   90.00
#
_symmetry.space_group_name_H-M   'P 1'
#
loop_
_entity.id
_entity.type
_entity.pdbx_description
1 polymer ?
#
loop_
_entity_poly.entity_id
_entity_poly.type
_entity_poly.pdbx_seq_one_letter_code
_entity_poly.pdbx_strand_id
1 'polypeptide(L)'
;MSTGTTLPDDAGTVIVGAGCVGCSAAYHLTHLGREDVVVVDQGPLFETGGSTSHAPGLVFQTGGNKLMTRMASYTRELYEDLESFRTSGGIEVAYTEDRWDYLKRKRERGQAYGIENGELLSPAEVADRVPQIDESVIHGGYYVPTDGKAHAVDASATMAESARAAGAEFYGETTVTDLEVEGGEIRAVVTDRGRIEADEVLLATNIWGPLFGDMVDVDIPLIPCAHQYLVSDDLPELAGASREIEQPLLRHQDRSLYFRQHGERYGVGSYNHEPLLVDPADIYGPEKLEDLGLEYPSLREFTAEHFSENTHPDHEQTAYDAACELVPSLRDAEFESGINGMFCFTPDGMPILGPTEEIDGLWWALAIWVTQSGGAGSIVAHWMEDGVPRLDGERVDATGAHISRFQPHAGSREYTRGRGAQQYQEVYQLIHPREQPRGQRGLRRSPFYQRQRELGAEFYDSGGWETPQWYETNESLLEEYDVPDRPDWLDRNWSKAQGVEHQAVRDRVGMVDMTTYTGIEVTGDGATALLQGLLTNDIDVSPGRIRYAAMCNEDGGILADVTVARFADDRYVVFTGGGNSATLHSRWIREHAPDDGSVSITTHDSSMCGIGVFGPEARNVLSSLVAADLSNDAFPFYTARESYLESIPVTMLRLSYAGELGWELYAPMEYGAQLWERIEDAGEEYGIVPMGWEALDSTSMEKGFRLWGTDVTPEYNPYEAGIGFAVDLETDFVGKEALLEARDGGIDRKIAPITLDEPGTVVDAGHPVLDPDNGEVLGDVARADYGYTIDAGIAYAYLPAADAEAGRNVEISYENERHAATVRDEPLFDPDREKMIR
;
A
#
# COMPACT_ATOMS: atom_id res chain seq x y z
N MET A 1 16.70 36.13 -11.84
CA MET A 1 18.07 35.59 -12.00
C MET A 1 18.84 35.86 -10.71
N SER A 2 18.59 35.08 -9.65
CA SER A 2 19.64 34.84 -8.65
C SER A 2 20.51 33.74 -9.25
N THR A 3 21.68 34.12 -9.75
CA THR A 3 22.75 33.19 -10.14
C THR A 3 23.82 33.23 -9.05
N GLY A 4 23.39 33.20 -7.79
CA GLY A 4 24.32 33.11 -6.67
C GLY A 4 25.10 31.82 -6.79
N THR A 5 26.43 31.90 -6.95
CA THR A 5 27.32 30.73 -6.82
C THR A 5 27.56 30.38 -5.34
N THR A 6 27.12 31.24 -4.43
CA THR A 6 27.25 31.11 -2.99
C THR A 6 25.96 30.49 -2.44
N LEU A 7 26.10 29.42 -1.66
CA LEU A 7 25.01 28.84 -0.89
C LEU A 7 24.51 29.86 0.14
N PRO A 8 23.21 29.85 0.49
CA PRO A 8 22.73 30.62 1.63
C PRO A 8 23.26 30.02 2.94
N ASP A 9 23.30 30.85 3.99
CA ASP A 9 23.71 30.39 5.33
C ASP A 9 22.57 29.60 6.01
N ASP A 10 21.32 29.92 5.67
CA ASP A 10 20.07 29.36 6.20
C ASP A 10 19.00 29.20 5.10
N ALA A 11 18.07 28.26 5.29
CA ALA A 11 16.87 28.07 4.48
C ALA A 11 15.77 27.35 5.29
N GLY A 12 14.52 27.76 5.19
CA GLY A 12 13.39 27.06 5.83
C GLY A 12 13.28 25.60 5.39
N THR A 13 13.41 25.33 4.08
CA THR A 13 13.37 23.95 3.56
C THR A 13 14.52 23.67 2.60
N VAL A 14 15.30 22.62 2.87
CA VAL A 14 16.33 22.11 1.94
C VAL A 14 15.88 20.79 1.31
N ILE A 15 15.81 20.75 -0.01
CA ILE A 15 15.54 19.52 -0.79
C ILE A 15 16.87 18.99 -1.32
N VAL A 16 17.19 17.74 -1.00
CA VAL A 16 18.40 17.07 -1.48
C VAL A 16 18.05 16.15 -2.65
N GLY A 17 18.59 16.48 -3.83
CA GLY A 17 18.33 15.80 -5.10
C GLY A 17 17.43 16.63 -6.01
N ALA A 18 17.92 16.98 -7.20
CA ALA A 18 17.22 17.72 -8.24
C ALA A 18 16.85 16.84 -9.45
N GLY A 19 16.55 15.56 -9.18
CA GLY A 19 15.84 14.70 -10.13
C GLY A 19 14.36 15.07 -10.22
N CYS A 20 13.59 14.31 -11.01
CA CYS A 20 12.16 14.60 -11.25
C CYS A 20 11.32 14.74 -9.97
N VAL A 21 11.62 13.98 -8.91
CA VAL A 21 10.91 14.05 -7.62
C VAL A 21 11.22 15.34 -6.87
N GLY A 22 12.50 15.67 -6.68
CA GLY A 22 12.89 16.88 -5.93
C GLY A 22 12.50 18.17 -6.63
N CYS A 23 12.61 18.21 -7.98
CA CYS A 23 12.08 19.32 -8.76
C CYS A 23 10.56 19.42 -8.69
N SER A 24 9.85 18.28 -8.67
CA SER A 24 8.40 18.25 -8.46
C SER A 24 8.02 18.77 -7.07
N ALA A 25 8.66 18.30 -5.99
CA ALA A 25 8.39 18.79 -4.64
C ALA A 25 8.63 20.30 -4.52
N ALA A 26 9.76 20.81 -5.04
CA ALA A 26 10.04 22.25 -5.05
C ALA A 26 8.99 23.06 -5.83
N TYR A 27 8.54 22.53 -6.98
CA TYR A 27 7.46 23.12 -7.76
C TYR A 27 6.18 23.21 -6.93
N HIS A 28 5.70 22.12 -6.36
CA HIS A 28 4.43 22.12 -5.63
C HIS A 28 4.50 22.99 -4.36
N LEU A 29 5.57 22.86 -3.54
CA LEU A 29 5.76 23.67 -2.34
C LEU A 29 5.70 25.17 -2.65
N THR A 30 6.43 25.63 -3.67
CA THR A 30 6.43 27.05 -4.03
C THR A 30 5.10 27.53 -4.60
N HIS A 31 4.32 26.66 -5.26
CA HIS A 31 2.98 27.00 -5.76
C HIS A 31 1.93 27.04 -4.65
N LEU A 32 2.14 26.30 -3.55
CA LEU A 32 1.38 26.43 -2.31
C LEU A 32 1.74 27.70 -1.53
N GLY A 33 2.78 28.41 -1.95
CA GLY A 33 3.21 29.69 -1.36
C GLY A 33 4.35 29.56 -0.36
N ARG A 34 4.97 28.38 -0.25
CA ARG A 34 6.16 28.20 0.59
C ARG A 34 7.31 29.06 0.08
N GLU A 35 7.82 29.90 0.96
CA GLU A 35 9.03 30.70 0.75
C GLU A 35 10.27 29.92 1.23
N ASP A 36 11.46 30.41 0.87
CA ASP A 36 12.74 29.92 1.42
C ASP A 36 13.06 28.42 1.18
N VAL A 37 12.84 27.98 -0.06
CA VAL A 37 13.13 26.62 -0.53
C VAL A 37 14.47 26.60 -1.27
N VAL A 38 15.39 25.75 -0.82
CA VAL A 38 16.70 25.52 -1.45
C VAL A 38 16.79 24.07 -1.94
N VAL A 39 17.21 23.87 -3.19
CA VAL A 39 17.46 22.55 -3.75
C VAL A 39 18.96 22.38 -4.03
N VAL A 40 19.54 21.27 -3.57
CA VAL A 40 20.95 20.94 -3.82
C VAL A 40 21.08 19.59 -4.54
N ASP A 41 22.03 19.47 -5.45
CA ASP A 41 22.36 18.20 -6.11
C ASP A 41 23.88 18.07 -6.30
N GLN A 42 24.40 16.86 -6.15
CA GLN A 42 25.81 16.54 -6.39
C GLN A 42 26.20 16.68 -7.86
N GLY A 43 25.25 16.48 -8.79
CA GLY A 43 25.46 16.56 -10.23
C GLY A 43 25.16 17.94 -10.82
N PRO A 44 25.43 18.13 -12.13
CA PRO A 44 25.09 19.36 -12.83
C PRO A 44 23.57 19.46 -13.05
N LEU A 45 23.03 20.68 -12.94
CA LEU A 45 21.62 20.91 -13.23
C LEU A 45 21.39 21.06 -14.75
N PHE A 46 20.41 20.42 -15.38
CA PHE A 46 19.34 19.56 -14.81
C PHE A 46 19.48 18.07 -15.18
N GLU A 47 20.60 17.69 -15.78
CA GLU A 47 20.96 16.31 -16.05
C GLU A 47 21.91 15.81 -14.95
N THR A 48 21.35 15.53 -13.77
CA THR A 48 22.11 15.38 -12.52
C THR A 48 22.87 14.05 -12.38
N GLY A 49 22.69 13.11 -13.31
CA GLY A 49 23.35 11.80 -13.28
C GLY A 49 22.70 10.77 -12.35
N GLY A 50 21.51 11.08 -11.83
CA GLY A 50 20.63 10.11 -11.19
C GLY A 50 19.78 9.33 -12.19
N SER A 51 18.87 8.49 -11.67
CA SER A 51 18.03 7.63 -12.51
C SER A 51 17.16 8.39 -13.52
N THR A 52 16.82 9.65 -13.23
CA THR A 52 16.07 10.52 -14.16
C THR A 52 16.83 10.78 -15.47
N SER A 53 18.17 10.88 -15.44
CA SER A 53 19.01 11.23 -16.60
C SER A 53 19.07 10.14 -17.69
N HIS A 54 18.75 8.89 -17.36
CA HIS A 54 18.79 7.78 -18.32
C HIS A 54 17.45 7.09 -18.54
N ALA A 55 16.39 7.55 -17.87
CA ALA A 55 15.08 6.93 -17.96
C ALA A 55 14.52 7.00 -19.40
N PRO A 56 14.08 5.89 -20.00
CA PRO A 56 13.51 5.90 -21.35
C PRO A 56 12.13 6.59 -21.44
N GLY A 57 11.55 6.94 -20.29
CA GLY A 57 10.40 7.82 -20.16
C GLY A 57 9.03 7.16 -20.33
N LEU A 58 8.93 5.83 -20.32
CA LEU A 58 7.64 5.15 -20.53
C LEU A 58 6.69 5.41 -19.35
N VAL A 59 5.53 5.99 -19.63
CA VAL A 59 4.45 6.22 -18.65
C VAL A 59 3.25 5.40 -19.07
N PHE A 60 2.99 4.35 -18.30
CA PHE A 60 1.76 3.57 -18.32
C PHE A 60 0.99 3.88 -17.05
N GLN A 61 -0.19 4.49 -17.16
CA GLN A 61 -0.90 5.02 -16.00
C GLN A 61 -1.48 3.92 -15.11
N THR A 62 -2.06 2.87 -15.70
CA THR A 62 -2.72 1.80 -14.93
C THR A 62 -1.70 1.01 -14.09
N GLY A 63 -1.68 1.28 -12.79
CA GLY A 63 -0.77 0.70 -11.80
C GLY A 63 -1.37 -0.52 -11.07
N GLY A 64 -0.65 -0.99 -10.05
CA GLY A 64 -1.08 -2.13 -9.22
C GLY A 64 -2.18 -1.78 -8.20
N ASN A 65 -2.29 -0.50 -7.82
CA ASN A 65 -3.29 0.00 -6.87
C ASN A 65 -3.77 1.42 -7.25
N LYS A 66 -4.78 1.91 -6.52
CA LYS A 66 -5.42 3.22 -6.73
C LYS A 66 -4.42 4.38 -6.62
N LEU A 67 -3.63 4.45 -5.55
CA LEU A 67 -2.65 5.51 -5.32
C LEU A 67 -1.65 5.63 -6.47
N MET A 68 -1.02 4.51 -6.86
CA MET A 68 -0.01 4.49 -7.92
C MET A 68 -0.60 4.86 -9.29
N THR A 69 -1.87 4.49 -9.53
CA THR A 69 -2.59 4.85 -10.76
C THR A 69 -2.90 6.34 -10.80
N ARG A 70 -3.46 6.89 -9.71
CA ARG A 70 -3.77 8.32 -9.61
C ARG A 70 -2.52 9.19 -9.70
N MET A 71 -1.44 8.84 -9.00
CA MET A 71 -0.16 9.55 -9.13
C MET A 71 0.37 9.54 -10.57
N ALA A 72 0.16 8.45 -11.31
CA ALA A 72 0.59 8.35 -12.69
C ALA A 72 -0.25 9.22 -13.63
N SER A 73 -1.57 9.25 -13.45
CA SER A 73 -2.47 10.13 -14.19
C SER A 73 -2.16 11.60 -13.93
N TYR A 74 -1.98 11.99 -12.67
CA TYR A 74 -1.55 13.34 -12.31
C TYR A 74 -0.22 13.72 -12.96
N THR A 75 0.78 12.82 -12.88
CA THR A 75 2.10 13.08 -13.47
C THR A 75 2.02 13.25 -14.98
N ARG A 76 1.19 12.44 -15.66
CA ARG A 76 0.96 12.54 -17.10
C ARG A 76 0.35 13.89 -17.48
N GLU A 77 -0.66 14.35 -16.73
CA GLU A 77 -1.32 15.63 -16.96
C GLU A 77 -0.37 16.81 -16.69
N LEU A 78 0.31 16.80 -15.53
CA LEU A 78 1.32 17.80 -15.20
C LEU A 78 2.39 17.91 -16.29
N TYR A 79 2.93 16.78 -16.76
CA TYR A 79 3.99 16.81 -17.78
C TYR A 79 3.46 17.22 -19.16
N GLU A 80 2.19 16.98 -19.47
CA GLU A 80 1.55 17.52 -20.68
C GLU A 80 1.43 19.04 -20.61
N ASP A 81 1.01 19.59 -19.47
CA ASP A 81 0.92 21.04 -19.23
C ASP A 81 2.30 21.73 -19.29
N LEU A 82 3.35 21.04 -18.87
CA LEU A 82 4.74 21.50 -18.96
C LEU A 82 5.37 21.28 -20.35
N GLU A 83 4.60 20.85 -21.36
CA GLU A 83 5.06 20.51 -22.71
C GLU A 83 6.21 19.47 -22.73
N SER A 84 6.31 18.67 -21.66
CA SER A 84 7.37 17.67 -21.42
C SER A 84 6.84 16.24 -21.48
N PHE A 85 5.67 16.04 -22.09
CA PHE A 85 5.05 14.75 -22.33
C PHE A 85 4.66 14.58 -23.79
N ARG A 86 4.90 13.38 -24.31
CA ARG A 86 4.49 12.97 -25.64
C ARG A 86 3.45 11.87 -25.54
N THR A 87 2.18 12.23 -25.70
CA THR A 87 1.10 11.23 -25.81
C THR A 87 1.23 10.45 -27.12
N SER A 88 1.31 9.14 -26.99
CA SER A 88 1.36 8.15 -28.08
C SER A 88 0.38 7.00 -27.86
N GLY A 89 -0.21 6.93 -26.67
CA GLY A 89 -0.79 5.74 -26.10
C GLY A 89 0.24 4.69 -25.69
N GLY A 90 -0.23 3.67 -24.99
CA GLY A 90 0.55 2.53 -24.53
C GLY A 90 -0.26 1.25 -24.64
N ILE A 91 0.38 0.17 -25.08
CA ILE A 91 -0.23 -1.15 -25.25
C ILE A 91 0.52 -2.16 -24.39
N GLU A 92 -0.19 -2.88 -23.54
CA GLU A 92 0.30 -4.10 -22.88
C GLU A 92 -0.27 -5.30 -23.62
N VAL A 93 0.58 -6.18 -24.17
CA VAL A 93 0.12 -7.37 -24.92
C VAL A 93 0.04 -8.60 -24.02
N ALA A 94 -0.91 -9.49 -24.33
CA ALA A 94 -1.06 -10.79 -23.71
C ALA A 94 -0.48 -11.88 -24.60
N TYR A 95 0.57 -12.57 -24.13
CA TYR A 95 1.14 -13.74 -24.81
C TYR A 95 0.50 -15.04 -24.31
N THR A 96 -0.06 -15.03 -23.11
CA THR A 96 -0.81 -16.16 -22.53
C THR A 96 -2.30 -15.83 -22.34
N GLU A 97 -3.13 -16.87 -22.20
CA GLU A 97 -4.55 -16.72 -21.84
C GLU A 97 -4.70 -16.10 -20.44
N ASP A 98 -3.93 -16.56 -19.44
CA ASP A 98 -3.91 -15.97 -18.09
C ASP A 98 -3.59 -14.46 -18.11
N ARG A 99 -2.66 -14.02 -18.97
CA ARG A 99 -2.36 -12.60 -19.14
C ARG A 99 -3.52 -11.85 -19.78
N TRP A 100 -4.21 -12.47 -20.73
CA TRP A 100 -5.38 -11.84 -21.36
C TRP A 100 -6.48 -11.58 -20.34
N ASP A 101 -6.77 -12.55 -19.47
CA ASP A 101 -7.75 -12.38 -18.39
C ASP A 101 -7.28 -11.33 -17.38
N TYR A 102 -6.00 -11.33 -17.03
CA TYR A 102 -5.42 -10.27 -16.19
C TYR A 102 -5.58 -8.88 -16.82
N LEU A 103 -5.38 -8.72 -18.13
CA LEU A 103 -5.53 -7.42 -18.79
C LEU A 103 -6.98 -6.93 -18.79
N LYS A 104 -7.98 -7.83 -18.82
CA LYS A 104 -9.39 -7.45 -18.62
C LYS A 104 -9.60 -6.86 -17.23
N ARG A 105 -9.12 -7.55 -16.18
CA ARG A 105 -9.17 -7.05 -14.79
C ARG A 105 -8.42 -5.73 -14.64
N LYS A 106 -7.25 -5.60 -15.28
CA LYS A 106 -6.45 -4.37 -15.27
C LYS A 106 -7.18 -3.21 -15.93
N ARG A 107 -7.88 -3.43 -17.05
CA ARG A 107 -8.72 -2.41 -17.69
C ARG A 107 -9.86 -1.96 -16.79
N GLU A 108 -10.50 -2.89 -16.07
CA GLU A 108 -11.56 -2.59 -15.10
C GLU A 108 -11.04 -1.75 -13.92
N ARG A 109 -9.90 -2.14 -13.32
CA ARG A 109 -9.23 -1.36 -12.27
C ARG A 109 -8.85 0.03 -12.75
N GLY A 110 -8.29 0.14 -13.97
CA GLY A 110 -7.99 1.42 -14.60
C GLY A 110 -9.24 2.30 -14.69
N GLN A 111 -10.37 1.74 -15.16
CA GLN A 111 -11.65 2.46 -15.22
C GLN A 111 -12.12 2.92 -13.84
N ALA A 112 -12.04 2.04 -12.83
CA ALA A 112 -12.41 2.34 -11.44
C ALA A 112 -11.58 3.49 -10.83
N TYR A 113 -10.32 3.61 -11.25
CA TYR A 113 -9.39 4.63 -10.78
C TYR A 113 -9.31 5.88 -11.67
N GLY A 114 -10.24 6.05 -12.63
CA GLY A 114 -10.37 7.26 -13.44
C GLY A 114 -9.78 7.21 -14.85
N ILE A 115 -9.32 6.05 -15.33
CA ILE A 115 -8.84 5.86 -16.70
C ILE A 115 -10.00 5.41 -17.59
N GLU A 116 -10.77 6.36 -18.11
CA GLU A 116 -12.03 6.10 -18.81
C GLU A 116 -11.87 5.40 -20.18
N ASN A 117 -10.82 5.75 -20.93
CA ASN A 117 -10.67 5.38 -22.35
C ASN A 117 -9.77 4.16 -22.60
N GLY A 118 -9.65 3.27 -21.62
CA GLY A 118 -8.90 2.02 -21.77
C GLY A 118 -9.63 0.99 -22.65
N GLU A 119 -8.96 0.50 -23.69
CA GLU A 119 -9.52 -0.39 -24.71
C GLU A 119 -8.86 -1.77 -24.70
N LEU A 120 -9.64 -2.83 -24.87
CA LEU A 120 -9.13 -4.16 -25.20
C LEU A 120 -9.08 -4.31 -26.72
N LEU A 121 -7.91 -4.61 -27.26
CA LEU A 121 -7.64 -4.74 -28.69
C LEU A 121 -7.46 -6.21 -29.07
N SER A 122 -8.00 -6.60 -30.22
CA SER A 122 -7.64 -7.84 -30.90
C SER A 122 -6.19 -7.80 -31.40
N PRO A 123 -5.55 -8.95 -31.68
CA PRO A 123 -4.18 -8.98 -32.22
C PRO A 123 -3.99 -8.12 -33.47
N ALA A 124 -4.95 -8.14 -34.40
CA ALA A 124 -4.91 -7.33 -35.61
C ALA A 124 -4.99 -5.82 -35.32
N GLU A 125 -5.80 -5.40 -34.34
CA GLU A 125 -5.88 -3.99 -33.93
C GLU A 125 -4.62 -3.50 -33.22
N VAL A 126 -3.87 -4.42 -32.57
CA VAL A 126 -2.53 -4.12 -32.05
C VAL A 126 -1.55 -3.94 -33.21
N ALA A 127 -1.52 -4.86 -34.18
CA ALA A 127 -0.63 -4.76 -35.35
C ALA A 127 -0.94 -3.54 -36.24
N ASP A 128 -2.19 -3.13 -36.34
CA ASP A 128 -2.57 -1.88 -37.01
C ASP A 128 -1.93 -0.64 -36.36
N ARG A 129 -1.68 -0.68 -35.04
CA ARG A 129 -1.07 0.41 -34.26
C ARG A 129 0.46 0.30 -34.16
N VAL A 130 0.99 -0.93 -34.12
CA VAL A 130 2.43 -1.24 -34.05
C VAL A 130 2.77 -2.27 -35.13
N PRO A 131 2.97 -1.85 -36.39
CA PRO A 131 3.10 -2.78 -37.53
C PRO A 131 4.29 -3.73 -37.49
N GLN A 132 5.26 -3.50 -36.60
CA GLN A 132 6.45 -4.33 -36.45
C GLN A 132 6.20 -5.61 -35.66
N ILE A 133 5.03 -5.75 -35.00
CA ILE A 133 4.76 -6.93 -34.18
C ILE A 133 4.33 -8.15 -35.02
N ASP A 134 4.53 -9.35 -34.45
CA ASP A 134 3.85 -10.56 -34.89
C ASP A 134 2.54 -10.73 -34.12
N GLU A 135 1.40 -10.46 -34.77
CA GLU A 135 0.09 -10.64 -34.15
C GLU A 135 -0.26 -12.11 -33.84
N SER A 136 0.44 -13.07 -34.45
CA SER A 136 0.11 -14.50 -34.30
C SER A 136 0.57 -15.09 -32.96
N VAL A 137 1.41 -14.38 -32.21
CA VAL A 137 1.94 -14.83 -30.90
C VAL A 137 1.22 -14.20 -29.71
N ILE A 138 0.19 -13.38 -29.93
CA ILE A 138 -0.56 -12.70 -28.87
C ILE A 138 -2.05 -13.03 -28.92
N HIS A 139 -2.69 -12.96 -27.76
CA HIS A 139 -4.14 -13.10 -27.60
C HIS A 139 -4.89 -11.77 -27.77
N GLY A 140 -4.19 -10.64 -27.57
CA GLY A 140 -4.72 -9.28 -27.66
C GLY A 140 -3.84 -8.29 -26.92
N GLY A 141 -4.34 -7.06 -26.70
CA GLY A 141 -3.67 -6.08 -25.87
C GLY A 141 -4.60 -5.10 -25.15
N TYR A 142 -4.13 -4.53 -24.05
CA TYR A 142 -4.79 -3.44 -23.34
C TYR A 142 -4.14 -2.12 -23.73
N TYR A 143 -4.92 -1.25 -24.38
CA TYR A 143 -4.50 0.04 -24.90
C TYR A 143 -5.06 1.19 -24.06
N VAL A 144 -4.19 2.10 -23.65
CA VAL A 144 -4.57 3.36 -22.99
C VAL A 144 -4.12 4.52 -23.89
N PRO A 145 -5.04 5.29 -24.51
CA PRO A 145 -4.70 6.34 -25.47
C PRO A 145 -3.89 7.51 -24.89
N THR A 146 -4.07 7.79 -23.60
CA THR A 146 -3.45 8.91 -22.88
C THR A 146 -2.03 8.61 -22.40
N ASP A 147 -1.62 7.34 -22.41
CA ASP A 147 -0.25 6.92 -22.08
C ASP A 147 0.76 7.48 -23.09
N GLY A 148 2.04 7.41 -22.75
CA GLY A 148 3.07 7.96 -23.61
C GLY A 148 4.41 8.15 -22.92
N LYS A 149 5.22 9.04 -23.49
CA LYS A 149 6.60 9.24 -23.07
C LYS A 149 6.80 10.57 -22.35
N ALA A 150 7.29 10.49 -21.11
CA ALA A 150 7.80 11.63 -20.37
C ALA A 150 9.22 11.99 -20.82
N HIS A 151 9.46 13.29 -21.01
CA HIS A 151 10.78 13.88 -21.14
C HIS A 151 11.25 14.33 -19.75
N ALA A 152 11.68 13.37 -18.92
CA ALA A 152 11.81 13.58 -17.48
C ALA A 152 12.83 14.67 -17.09
N VAL A 153 13.94 14.81 -17.83
CA VAL A 153 14.93 15.88 -17.63
C VAL A 153 14.32 17.25 -17.98
N ASP A 154 13.60 17.35 -19.10
CA ASP A 154 12.92 18.59 -19.54
C ASP A 154 11.83 18.99 -18.54
N ALA A 155 11.05 18.03 -18.05
CA ALA A 155 10.06 18.26 -17.00
C ALA A 155 10.71 18.77 -15.71
N SER A 156 11.82 18.16 -15.29
CA SER A 156 12.58 18.58 -14.11
C SER A 156 13.09 20.02 -14.24
N ALA A 157 13.64 20.36 -15.41
CA ALA A 157 14.12 21.71 -15.71
C ALA A 157 12.98 22.73 -15.68
N THR A 158 11.84 22.43 -16.33
CA THR A 158 10.69 23.34 -16.41
C THR A 158 10.07 23.57 -15.03
N MET A 159 9.89 22.51 -14.23
CA MET A 159 9.42 22.61 -12.84
C MET A 159 10.36 23.46 -11.99
N ALA A 160 11.67 23.24 -12.09
CA ALA A 160 12.66 24.01 -11.36
C ALA A 160 12.73 25.48 -11.79
N GLU A 161 12.55 25.78 -13.08
CA GLU A 161 12.44 27.16 -13.57
C GLU A 161 11.20 27.86 -13.02
N SER A 162 10.07 27.17 -12.94
CA SER A 162 8.86 27.69 -12.31
C SER A 162 9.05 27.93 -10.81
N ALA A 163 9.63 26.97 -10.08
CA ALA A 163 9.96 27.12 -8.67
C ALA A 163 10.92 28.30 -8.41
N ARG A 164 11.94 28.48 -9.26
CA ARG A 164 12.85 29.64 -9.22
C ARG A 164 12.15 30.97 -9.47
N ALA A 165 11.14 30.97 -10.34
CA ALA A 165 10.33 32.16 -10.59
C ALA A 165 9.46 32.51 -9.37
N ALA A 166 9.07 31.50 -8.57
CA ALA A 166 8.35 31.64 -7.32
C ALA A 166 9.26 31.93 -6.10
N GLY A 167 10.57 31.76 -6.22
CA GLY A 167 11.55 32.19 -5.21
C GLY A 167 12.53 31.13 -4.72
N ALA A 168 12.39 29.87 -5.15
CA ALA A 168 13.32 28.81 -4.77
C ALA A 168 14.73 29.00 -5.37
N GLU A 169 15.75 28.57 -4.65
CA GLU A 169 17.14 28.56 -5.12
C GLU A 169 17.60 27.13 -5.41
N PHE A 170 18.47 26.95 -6.41
CA PHE A 170 18.90 25.63 -6.88
C PHE A 170 20.41 25.63 -7.13
N TYR A 171 21.11 24.68 -6.53
CA TYR A 171 22.57 24.56 -6.59
C TYR A 171 22.98 23.14 -7.01
N GLY A 172 23.41 23.00 -8.26
CA GLY A 172 24.12 21.79 -8.71
C GLY A 172 25.57 21.77 -8.23
N GLU A 173 26.27 20.68 -8.51
CA GLU A 173 27.66 20.45 -8.12
C GLU A 173 27.88 20.77 -6.64
N THR A 174 26.97 20.31 -5.79
CA THR A 174 26.94 20.55 -4.34
C THR A 174 26.63 19.23 -3.66
N THR A 175 27.68 18.56 -3.19
CA THR A 175 27.55 17.23 -2.57
C THR A 175 27.21 17.39 -1.11
N VAL A 176 26.08 16.85 -0.68
CA VAL A 176 25.77 16.70 0.74
C VAL A 176 26.66 15.61 1.32
N THR A 177 27.30 15.93 2.44
CA THR A 177 28.28 15.07 3.12
C THR A 177 27.84 14.65 4.52
N ASP A 178 26.92 15.39 5.14
CA ASP A 178 26.39 15.09 6.47
C ASP A 178 25.05 15.81 6.69
N LEU A 179 24.27 15.30 7.65
CA LEU A 179 23.04 15.93 8.17
C LEU A 179 23.22 16.15 9.67
N GLU A 180 23.11 17.39 10.13
CA GLU A 180 23.23 17.70 11.55
C GLU A 180 21.88 17.56 12.24
N VAL A 181 21.81 16.67 13.23
CA VAL A 181 20.63 16.43 14.07
C VAL A 181 20.99 16.74 15.52
N GLU A 182 20.22 17.61 16.17
CA GLU A 182 20.42 17.96 17.58
C GLU A 182 19.11 17.88 18.35
N GLY A 183 19.07 17.02 19.37
CA GLY A 183 17.91 16.87 20.24
C GLY A 183 16.73 16.15 19.59
N GLY A 184 16.96 15.39 18.51
CA GLY A 184 15.90 14.77 17.72
C GLY A 184 15.32 15.69 16.64
N GLU A 185 15.91 16.86 16.39
CA GLU A 185 15.46 17.79 15.36
C GLU A 185 16.57 17.99 14.32
N ILE A 186 16.21 18.09 13.04
CA ILE A 186 17.13 18.51 11.99
C ILE A 186 17.60 19.94 12.24
N ARG A 187 18.89 20.22 11.96
CA ARG A 187 19.48 21.56 12.17
C ARG A 187 20.15 22.12 10.92
N ALA A 188 20.79 21.27 10.12
CA ALA A 188 21.51 21.72 8.94
C ALA A 188 21.83 20.61 7.96
N VAL A 189 22.06 21.01 6.72
CA VAL A 189 22.65 20.20 5.65
C VAL A 189 24.11 20.65 5.46
N VAL A 190 25.05 19.72 5.63
CA VAL A 190 26.49 19.99 5.44
C VAL A 190 26.91 19.54 4.06
N THR A 191 27.46 20.46 3.28
CA THR A 191 27.91 20.20 1.90
C THR A 191 29.41 20.44 1.75
N ASP A 192 29.99 19.97 0.64
CA ASP A 192 31.35 20.27 0.24
C ASP A 192 31.61 21.77 -0.07
N ARG A 193 30.55 22.58 -0.14
CA ARG A 193 30.57 24.00 -0.48
C ARG A 193 30.11 24.93 0.64
N GLY A 194 29.71 24.39 1.78
CA GLY A 194 29.20 25.16 2.91
C GLY A 194 28.12 24.41 3.69
N ARG A 195 27.75 24.97 4.82
CA ARG A 195 26.67 24.47 5.69
C ARG A 195 25.45 25.36 5.48
N ILE A 196 24.27 24.75 5.40
CA ILE A 196 22.98 25.45 5.28
C ILE A 196 22.16 25.08 6.52
N GLU A 197 21.85 26.03 7.39
CA GLU A 197 20.88 25.82 8.47
C GLU A 197 19.50 25.56 7.88
N ALA A 198 18.78 24.56 8.42
CA ALA A 198 17.49 24.17 7.89
C ALA A 198 16.52 23.73 8.97
N ASP A 199 15.27 24.21 8.88
CA ASP A 199 14.17 23.76 9.74
C ASP A 199 13.60 22.42 9.24
N GLU A 200 13.60 22.22 7.91
CA GLU A 200 13.14 20.98 7.28
C GLU A 200 14.07 20.53 6.14
N VAL A 201 14.25 19.22 6.01
CA VAL A 201 15.03 18.59 4.93
C VAL A 201 14.21 17.50 4.26
N LEU A 202 14.03 17.59 2.94
CA LEU A 202 13.42 16.55 2.11
C LEU A 202 14.49 15.80 1.32
N LEU A 203 14.62 14.50 1.57
CA LEU A 203 15.53 13.61 0.86
C LEU A 203 14.84 12.98 -0.35
N ALA A 204 15.13 13.51 -1.54
CA ALA A 204 14.67 13.01 -2.84
C ALA A 204 15.79 12.26 -3.59
N THR A 205 16.52 11.41 -2.87
CA THR A 205 17.84 10.88 -3.26
C THR A 205 17.83 9.45 -3.81
N ASN A 206 16.65 8.82 -3.98
CA ASN A 206 16.45 7.50 -4.61
C ASN A 206 17.56 6.46 -4.33
N ILE A 207 18.41 6.13 -5.31
CA ILE A 207 19.45 5.09 -5.22
C ILE A 207 20.51 5.37 -4.14
N TRP A 208 20.61 6.62 -3.69
CA TRP A 208 21.49 7.04 -2.60
C TRP A 208 20.77 7.09 -1.24
N GLY A 209 19.45 6.89 -1.18
CA GLY A 209 18.64 6.98 0.04
C GLY A 209 19.24 6.26 1.26
N PRO A 210 19.70 5.00 1.14
CA PRO A 210 20.30 4.29 2.27
C PRO A 210 21.58 4.94 2.81
N LEU A 211 22.37 5.64 1.98
CA LEU A 211 23.55 6.35 2.45
C LEU A 211 23.19 7.57 3.30
N PHE A 212 22.05 8.22 3.02
CA PHE A 212 21.52 9.27 3.87
C PHE A 212 20.92 8.70 5.16
N GLY A 213 20.27 7.53 5.10
CA GLY A 213 19.85 6.79 6.29
C GLY A 213 21.01 6.50 7.23
N ASP A 214 22.15 6.03 6.69
CA ASP A 214 23.38 5.78 7.44
C ASP A 214 23.94 7.05 8.14
N MET A 215 23.70 8.27 7.60
CA MET A 215 24.14 9.53 8.22
C MET A 215 23.37 9.85 9.51
N VAL A 216 22.11 9.42 9.59
CA VAL A 216 21.17 9.81 10.67
C VAL A 216 20.63 8.62 11.48
N ASP A 217 21.19 7.43 11.29
CA ASP A 217 20.78 6.18 11.95
C ASP A 217 19.30 5.80 11.71
N VAL A 218 18.84 6.02 10.47
CA VAL A 218 17.50 5.63 10.02
C VAL A 218 17.61 4.52 8.97
N ASP A 219 16.98 3.38 9.24
CA ASP A 219 16.96 2.24 8.33
C ASP A 219 16.10 2.52 7.10
N ILE A 220 16.72 2.58 5.92
CA ILE A 220 16.02 2.77 4.64
C ILE A 220 16.01 1.45 3.85
N PRO A 221 14.88 0.71 3.82
CA PRO A 221 14.77 -0.57 3.12
C PRO A 221 14.59 -0.36 1.62
N LEU A 222 15.67 0.00 0.96
CA LEU A 222 15.74 0.28 -0.47
C LEU A 222 17.04 -0.30 -1.02
N ILE A 223 16.97 -0.97 -2.18
CA ILE A 223 18.14 -1.52 -2.87
C ILE A 223 18.21 -1.02 -4.32
N PRO A 224 19.34 -0.40 -4.74
CA PRO A 224 19.59 -0.13 -6.14
C PRO A 224 19.72 -1.41 -6.96
N CYS A 225 19.15 -1.40 -8.17
CA CYS A 225 19.25 -2.49 -9.13
C CYS A 225 19.51 -1.92 -10.52
N ALA A 226 20.50 -2.47 -11.22
CA ALA A 226 20.80 -2.14 -12.60
C ALA A 226 19.87 -2.87 -13.57
N HIS A 227 19.45 -2.19 -14.63
CA HIS A 227 18.46 -2.67 -15.59
C HIS A 227 18.87 -2.37 -17.02
N GLN A 228 18.60 -3.30 -17.93
CA GLN A 228 19.05 -3.20 -19.31
C GLN A 228 18.11 -2.34 -20.15
N TYR A 229 18.69 -1.39 -20.87
CA TYR A 229 18.02 -0.70 -21.97
C TYR A 229 18.93 -0.61 -23.18
N LEU A 230 18.46 -1.07 -24.33
CA LEU A 230 19.20 -1.11 -25.59
C LEU A 230 18.44 -0.35 -26.67
N VAL A 231 19.16 0.19 -27.66
CA VAL A 231 18.57 0.81 -28.86
C VAL A 231 19.18 0.19 -30.10
N SER A 232 18.32 -0.24 -31.03
CA SER A 232 18.72 -0.80 -32.32
C SER A 232 19.35 0.24 -33.26
N ASP A 233 19.94 -0.23 -34.34
CA ASP A 233 20.13 0.54 -35.57
C ASP A 233 18.80 0.81 -36.27
N ASP A 234 18.87 1.48 -37.42
CA ASP A 234 17.68 1.94 -38.14
C ASP A 234 16.90 0.75 -38.73
N LEU A 235 15.61 0.65 -38.39
CA LEU A 235 14.71 -0.38 -38.91
C LEU A 235 14.05 0.09 -40.21
N PRO A 236 14.11 -0.68 -41.30
CA PRO A 236 13.48 -0.32 -42.58
C PRO A 236 11.99 0.03 -42.49
N GLU A 237 11.27 -0.61 -41.57
CA GLU A 237 9.83 -0.42 -41.32
C GLU A 237 9.50 0.91 -40.62
N LEU A 238 10.51 1.57 -40.03
CA LEU A 238 10.40 2.88 -39.39
C LEU A 238 11.05 3.99 -40.21
N ALA A 239 11.54 3.67 -41.42
CA ALA A 239 12.19 4.63 -42.29
C ALA A 239 11.28 5.82 -42.63
N GLY A 240 11.81 7.03 -42.50
CA GLY A 240 11.09 8.29 -42.71
C GLY A 240 10.32 8.80 -41.50
N ALA A 241 10.51 8.21 -40.31
CA ALA A 241 9.91 8.71 -39.07
C ALA A 241 10.21 10.19 -38.88
N SER A 242 9.16 10.99 -38.66
CA SER A 242 9.25 12.45 -38.52
C SER A 242 9.40 12.92 -37.07
N ARG A 243 9.25 11.99 -36.11
CA ARG A 243 9.31 12.24 -34.66
C ARG A 243 9.99 11.08 -33.94
N GLU A 244 10.37 11.33 -32.69
CA GLU A 244 10.96 10.33 -31.78
C GLU A 244 10.02 9.14 -31.56
N ILE A 245 8.72 9.41 -31.37
CA ILE A 245 7.66 8.42 -31.18
C ILE A 245 6.44 8.82 -32.03
N GLU A 246 6.02 7.91 -32.90
CA GLU A 246 4.82 8.00 -33.75
C GLU A 246 3.82 6.87 -33.47
N GLN A 247 4.26 5.81 -32.79
CA GLN A 247 3.46 4.63 -32.42
C GLN A 247 3.30 4.51 -30.91
N PRO A 248 2.29 3.77 -30.41
CA PRO A 248 2.16 3.51 -28.97
C PRO A 248 3.39 2.84 -28.35
N LEU A 249 3.59 3.07 -27.06
CA LEU A 249 4.53 2.29 -26.26
C LEU A 249 4.06 0.84 -26.18
N LEU A 250 4.99 -0.11 -25.97
CA LEU A 250 4.65 -1.53 -25.94
C LEU A 250 5.23 -2.22 -24.70
N ARG A 251 4.44 -3.05 -24.02
CA ARG A 251 4.89 -3.96 -22.95
C ARG A 251 4.57 -5.40 -23.31
N HIS A 252 5.57 -6.26 -23.19
CA HIS A 252 5.45 -7.71 -23.28
C HIS A 252 5.76 -8.31 -21.91
N GLN A 253 4.76 -8.25 -21.03
CA GLN A 253 4.93 -8.55 -19.61
C GLN A 253 5.26 -10.04 -19.35
N ASP A 254 4.65 -10.95 -20.12
CA ASP A 254 4.91 -12.39 -20.04
C ASP A 254 6.37 -12.79 -20.35
N ARG A 255 7.14 -11.90 -20.98
CA ARG A 255 8.59 -12.06 -21.20
C ARG A 255 9.42 -10.98 -20.53
N SER A 256 8.83 -10.21 -19.61
CA SER A 256 9.54 -9.19 -18.83
C SER A 256 10.23 -8.12 -19.69
N LEU A 257 9.60 -7.72 -20.80
CA LEU A 257 10.13 -6.77 -21.79
C LEU A 257 9.22 -5.56 -21.97
N TYR A 258 9.81 -4.44 -22.39
CA TYR A 258 9.08 -3.28 -22.90
C TYR A 258 9.83 -2.63 -24.05
N PHE A 259 9.11 -1.87 -24.87
CA PHE A 259 9.62 -1.31 -26.10
C PHE A 259 9.11 0.09 -26.36
N ARG A 260 9.87 0.84 -27.16
CA ARG A 260 9.43 2.11 -27.74
C ARG A 260 10.23 2.47 -28.99
N GLN A 261 9.61 3.24 -29.87
CA GLN A 261 10.28 3.81 -31.05
C GLN A 261 11.34 4.84 -30.64
N HIS A 262 12.44 4.94 -31.38
CA HIS A 262 13.46 5.99 -31.30
C HIS A 262 13.72 6.55 -32.71
N GLY A 263 12.77 7.34 -33.23
CA GLY A 263 12.79 7.77 -34.63
C GLY A 263 12.71 6.57 -35.56
N GLU A 264 13.76 6.33 -36.34
CA GLU A 264 13.84 5.18 -37.24
C GLU A 264 14.32 3.88 -36.54
N ARG A 265 14.58 3.93 -35.23
CA ARG A 265 15.14 2.83 -34.42
C ARG A 265 14.12 2.33 -33.40
N TYR A 266 14.47 1.27 -32.68
CA TYR A 266 13.63 0.70 -31.64
C TYR A 266 14.42 0.42 -30.36
N GLY A 267 13.87 0.84 -29.23
CA GLY A 267 14.44 0.63 -27.91
C GLY A 267 13.80 -0.56 -27.20
N VAL A 268 14.61 -1.37 -26.54
CA VAL A 268 14.20 -2.57 -25.80
C VAL A 268 14.70 -2.46 -24.37
N GLY A 269 13.78 -2.48 -23.40
CA GLY A 269 14.11 -2.65 -22.00
C GLY A 269 13.80 -4.06 -21.52
N SER A 270 14.72 -4.65 -20.76
CA SER A 270 14.61 -6.05 -20.32
C SER A 270 14.78 -6.20 -18.82
N TYR A 271 13.71 -6.66 -18.17
CA TYR A 271 13.77 -7.24 -16.83
C TYR A 271 13.98 -8.77 -16.89
N ASN A 272 14.10 -9.35 -18.10
CA ASN A 272 14.33 -10.78 -18.32
C ASN A 272 15.81 -11.14 -18.11
N HIS A 273 16.29 -10.94 -16.88
CA HIS A 273 17.59 -11.40 -16.40
C HIS A 273 17.59 -11.49 -14.86
N GLU A 274 18.64 -12.08 -14.28
CA GLU A 274 18.77 -12.08 -12.82
C GLU A 274 18.92 -10.65 -12.25
N PRO A 275 18.46 -10.38 -11.01
CA PRO A 275 18.58 -9.05 -10.41
C PRO A 275 20.04 -8.61 -10.27
N LEU A 276 20.40 -7.49 -10.90
CA LEU A 276 21.73 -6.89 -10.82
C LEU A 276 21.78 -5.87 -9.68
N LEU A 277 21.65 -6.38 -8.45
CA LEU A 277 21.65 -5.54 -7.26
C LEU A 277 22.99 -4.86 -7.04
N VAL A 278 22.93 -3.61 -6.57
CA VAL A 278 24.08 -2.77 -6.29
C VAL A 278 24.00 -2.30 -4.85
N ASP A 279 25.09 -2.45 -4.09
CA ASP A 279 25.18 -1.76 -2.80
C ASP A 279 25.30 -0.24 -3.05
N PRO A 280 24.51 0.62 -2.39
CA PRO A 280 24.63 2.07 -2.53
C PRO A 280 26.06 2.59 -2.34
N ALA A 281 26.84 1.96 -1.46
CA ALA A 281 28.23 2.33 -1.22
C ALA A 281 29.17 2.04 -2.40
N ASP A 282 28.74 1.20 -3.34
CA ASP A 282 29.50 0.82 -4.54
C ASP A 282 29.13 1.68 -5.77
N ILE A 283 28.26 2.69 -5.63
CA ILE A 283 27.93 3.64 -6.72
C ILE A 283 29.21 4.38 -7.15
N TYR A 284 29.43 4.45 -8.46
CA TYR A 284 30.68 4.97 -9.01
C TYR A 284 30.81 6.48 -8.78
N GLY A 285 31.95 6.89 -8.23
CA GLY A 285 32.37 8.29 -8.19
C GLY A 285 33.03 8.75 -9.51
N PRO A 286 33.33 10.06 -9.65
CA PRO A 286 33.78 10.67 -10.91
C PRO A 286 35.01 10.01 -11.55
N GLU A 287 36.03 9.65 -10.77
CA GLU A 287 37.25 9.01 -11.29
C GLU A 287 36.95 7.68 -11.99
N LYS A 288 36.06 6.88 -11.40
CA LYS A 288 35.70 5.56 -11.93
C LYS A 288 34.82 5.67 -13.18
N LEU A 289 33.97 6.69 -13.24
CA LEU A 289 33.17 6.99 -14.43
C LEU A 289 34.04 7.38 -15.62
N GLU A 290 35.05 8.24 -15.41
CA GLU A 290 36.03 8.62 -16.44
C GLU A 290 36.81 7.39 -16.95
N ASP A 291 37.28 6.54 -16.04
CA ASP A 291 38.00 5.29 -16.39
C ASP A 291 37.17 4.32 -17.24
N LEU A 292 35.86 4.24 -16.97
CA LEU A 292 34.93 3.35 -17.67
C LEU A 292 34.26 4.00 -18.90
N GLY A 293 34.41 5.31 -19.08
CA GLY A 293 33.70 6.07 -20.11
C GLY A 293 32.18 6.09 -19.91
N LEU A 294 31.72 6.05 -18.65
CA LEU A 294 30.31 6.13 -18.29
C LEU A 294 29.92 7.57 -17.99
N GLU A 295 28.74 7.99 -18.45
CA GLU A 295 28.28 9.37 -18.32
C GLU A 295 27.72 9.71 -16.93
N TYR A 296 27.04 8.75 -16.30
CA TYR A 296 26.32 8.98 -15.04
C TYR A 296 26.72 7.99 -13.94
N PRO A 297 26.76 8.43 -12.67
CA PRO A 297 26.89 7.55 -11.50
C PRO A 297 25.85 6.44 -11.45
N SER A 298 24.66 6.70 -12.00
CA SER A 298 23.57 5.72 -12.08
C SER A 298 23.77 4.65 -13.16
N LEU A 299 24.89 4.61 -13.89
CA LEU A 299 25.15 3.59 -14.91
C LEU A 299 26.16 2.55 -14.42
N ARG A 300 25.99 1.31 -14.92
CA ARG A 300 26.96 0.22 -14.82
C ARG A 300 27.43 -0.20 -16.21
N GLU A 301 28.56 -0.91 -16.26
CA GLU A 301 29.02 -1.54 -17.49
C GLU A 301 27.92 -2.42 -18.07
N PHE A 302 27.69 -2.31 -19.38
CA PHE A 302 26.71 -3.14 -20.07
C PHE A 302 27.18 -4.60 -20.15
N THR A 303 26.26 -5.53 -19.89
CA THR A 303 26.51 -6.97 -19.84
C THR A 303 25.68 -7.67 -20.91
N ALA A 304 26.30 -7.98 -22.05
CA ALA A 304 25.58 -8.57 -23.20
C ALA A 304 24.94 -9.93 -22.88
N GLU A 305 25.55 -10.72 -21.99
CA GLU A 305 25.03 -12.04 -21.58
C GLU A 305 23.62 -11.98 -20.98
N HIS A 306 23.27 -10.93 -20.23
CA HIS A 306 21.91 -10.76 -19.68
C HIS A 306 20.83 -10.53 -20.76
N PHE A 307 21.24 -10.13 -21.97
CA PHE A 307 20.33 -9.97 -23.09
C PHE A 307 20.31 -11.21 -24.01
N SER A 308 21.48 -11.82 -24.24
CA SER A 308 21.66 -12.92 -25.20
C SER A 308 21.62 -14.32 -24.59
N GLU A 309 21.68 -14.45 -23.27
CA GLU A 309 21.61 -15.72 -22.54
C GLU A 309 20.42 -15.72 -21.58
N ASN A 310 19.95 -16.92 -21.22
CA ASN A 310 18.83 -17.05 -20.29
C ASN A 310 19.35 -17.06 -18.86
N THR A 311 19.21 -15.92 -18.18
CA THR A 311 19.68 -15.70 -16.79
C THR A 311 18.53 -15.49 -15.81
N HIS A 312 17.32 -15.20 -16.28
CA HIS A 312 16.16 -15.05 -15.41
C HIS A 312 15.68 -16.43 -14.91
N PRO A 313 15.46 -16.61 -13.59
CA PRO A 313 15.14 -17.93 -13.05
C PRO A 313 13.78 -18.48 -13.49
N ASP A 314 12.82 -17.59 -13.77
CA ASP A 314 11.45 -17.96 -14.13
C ASP A 314 11.14 -17.88 -15.64
N HIS A 315 12.14 -17.58 -16.49
CA HIS A 315 11.94 -17.56 -17.95
C HIS A 315 12.71 -18.69 -18.62
N GLU A 316 12.16 -19.22 -19.72
CA GLU A 316 12.80 -20.28 -20.50
C GLU A 316 13.52 -19.76 -21.76
N GLN A 317 13.31 -18.49 -22.11
CA GLN A 317 13.75 -17.86 -23.35
C GLN A 317 14.57 -16.60 -23.03
N THR A 318 15.62 -16.37 -23.83
CA THR A 318 16.47 -15.17 -23.70
C THR A 318 15.67 -13.90 -23.97
N ALA A 319 16.12 -12.77 -23.42
CA ALA A 319 15.51 -11.47 -23.70
C ALA A 319 15.53 -11.13 -25.20
N TYR A 320 16.64 -11.42 -25.89
CA TYR A 320 16.78 -11.21 -27.33
C TYR A 320 15.77 -12.05 -28.14
N ASP A 321 15.68 -13.35 -27.87
CA ASP A 321 14.79 -14.24 -28.62
C ASP A 321 13.32 -13.87 -28.38
N ALA A 322 12.95 -13.50 -27.16
CA ALA A 322 11.60 -13.03 -26.82
C ALA A 322 11.26 -11.68 -27.47
N ALA A 323 12.23 -10.75 -27.52
CA ALA A 323 12.07 -9.49 -28.24
C ALA A 323 11.85 -9.71 -29.74
N CYS A 324 12.63 -10.61 -30.34
CA CYS A 324 12.53 -10.97 -31.76
C CYS A 324 11.31 -11.82 -32.11
N GLU A 325 10.72 -12.52 -31.14
CA GLU A 325 9.47 -13.26 -31.31
C GLU A 325 8.30 -12.29 -31.45
N LEU A 326 8.18 -11.32 -30.54
CA LEU A 326 7.11 -10.33 -30.61
C LEU A 326 7.35 -9.30 -31.72
N VAL A 327 8.60 -8.86 -31.96
CA VAL A 327 8.96 -7.83 -32.94
C VAL A 327 9.97 -8.42 -33.94
N PRO A 328 9.52 -9.17 -34.96
CA PRO A 328 10.41 -9.87 -35.90
C PRO A 328 11.46 -9.01 -36.60
N SER A 329 11.18 -7.72 -36.83
CA SER A 329 12.12 -6.77 -37.45
C SER A 329 13.42 -6.61 -36.66
N LEU A 330 13.45 -6.96 -35.36
CA LEU A 330 14.67 -6.93 -34.54
C LEU A 330 15.68 -8.04 -34.89
N ARG A 331 15.28 -9.12 -35.58
CA ARG A 331 16.19 -10.25 -35.88
C ARG A 331 17.35 -9.89 -36.79
N ASP A 332 17.12 -8.92 -37.67
CA ASP A 332 18.10 -8.45 -38.65
C ASP A 332 18.79 -7.14 -38.22
N ALA A 333 18.46 -6.64 -37.01
CA ALA A 333 18.95 -5.38 -36.46
C ALA A 333 20.21 -5.60 -35.59
N GLU A 334 21.08 -4.59 -35.53
CA GLU A 334 22.18 -4.51 -34.57
C GLU A 334 21.79 -3.57 -33.42
N PHE A 335 22.26 -3.81 -32.19
CA PHE A 335 22.04 -2.90 -31.07
C PHE A 335 23.24 -1.96 -30.92
N GLU A 336 23.11 -0.72 -31.38
CA GLU A 336 24.20 0.28 -31.41
C GLU A 336 24.57 0.81 -30.02
N SER A 337 23.62 0.79 -29.08
CA SER A 337 23.82 1.27 -27.72
C SER A 337 23.08 0.41 -26.71
N GLY A 338 23.67 0.28 -25.52
CA GLY A 338 23.11 -0.46 -24.40
C GLY A 338 23.64 0.08 -23.09
N ILE A 339 22.76 0.19 -22.10
CA ILE A 339 23.09 0.63 -20.75
C ILE A 339 22.57 -0.37 -19.73
N ASN A 340 23.30 -0.51 -18.62
CA ASN A 340 22.78 -1.06 -17.38
C ASN A 340 22.48 0.13 -16.45
N GLY A 341 21.26 0.66 -16.55
CA GLY A 341 20.82 1.84 -15.81
C GLY A 341 20.23 1.48 -14.46
N MET A 342 20.76 2.09 -13.39
CA MET A 342 20.29 1.86 -12.03
C MET A 342 19.04 2.68 -11.71
N PHE A 343 18.10 1.99 -11.06
CA PHE A 343 17.04 2.58 -10.25
C PHE A 343 16.95 1.74 -8.97
N CYS A 344 15.84 1.75 -8.22
CA CYS A 344 15.75 1.04 -6.95
C CYS A 344 14.41 0.33 -6.72
N PHE A 345 14.45 -0.63 -5.80
CA PHE A 345 13.29 -1.38 -5.30
C PHE A 345 13.23 -1.33 -3.79
N THR A 346 12.02 -1.30 -3.26
CA THR A 346 11.68 -1.55 -1.87
C THR A 346 11.21 -3.00 -1.70
N PRO A 347 11.16 -3.55 -0.47
CA PRO A 347 10.67 -4.92 -0.24
C PRO A 347 9.26 -5.23 -0.75
N ASP A 348 8.41 -4.22 -0.89
CA ASP A 348 7.01 -4.32 -1.29
C ASP A 348 6.69 -3.66 -2.65
N GLY A 349 7.67 -3.01 -3.27
CA GLY A 349 7.50 -2.30 -4.54
C GLY A 349 6.81 -0.94 -4.42
N MET A 350 6.38 -0.53 -3.23
CA MET A 350 5.78 0.79 -2.99
C MET A 350 6.86 1.86 -2.73
N PRO A 351 6.62 3.14 -3.08
CA PRO A 351 7.49 4.25 -2.73
C PRO A 351 7.73 4.41 -1.22
N ILE A 352 8.69 5.24 -0.83
CA ILE A 352 8.91 5.68 0.56
C ILE A 352 8.63 7.19 0.62
N LEU A 353 7.57 7.56 1.34
CA LEU A 353 7.10 8.93 1.51
C LEU A 353 6.95 9.29 2.99
N GLY A 354 7.02 10.58 3.29
CA GLY A 354 6.61 11.14 4.59
C GLY A 354 7.75 11.37 5.59
N PRO A 355 7.41 11.83 6.80
CA PRO A 355 8.38 12.15 7.84
C PRO A 355 8.87 10.88 8.54
N THR A 356 10.07 10.92 9.13
CA THR A 356 10.55 9.86 10.03
C THR A 356 10.08 10.11 11.47
N GLU A 357 10.06 9.09 12.34
CA GLU A 357 9.61 9.26 13.74
C GLU A 357 10.75 9.77 14.63
N GLU A 358 11.97 9.47 14.24
CA GLU A 358 13.18 9.66 15.03
C GLU A 358 13.72 11.09 14.99
N ILE A 359 13.37 11.85 13.93
CA ILE A 359 13.97 13.15 13.60
C ILE A 359 12.92 14.10 13.05
N ASP A 360 12.56 15.10 13.85
CA ASP A 360 11.66 16.18 13.46
C ASP A 360 12.28 17.01 12.32
N GLY A 361 11.45 17.36 11.35
CA GLY A 361 11.85 18.10 10.15
C GLY A 361 12.55 17.27 9.06
N LEU A 362 12.78 15.97 9.26
CA LEU A 362 13.36 15.10 8.22
C LEU A 362 12.29 14.32 7.45
N TRP A 363 12.25 14.54 6.13
CA TRP A 363 11.27 13.98 5.21
C TRP A 363 11.92 13.13 4.11
N TRP A 364 11.18 12.13 3.62
CA TRP A 364 11.65 11.19 2.61
C TRP A 364 10.72 11.17 1.39
N ALA A 365 11.32 11.11 0.19
CA ALA A 365 10.62 10.85 -1.07
C ALA A 365 11.49 9.98 -1.99
N LEU A 366 11.45 8.66 -1.79
CA LEU A 366 12.33 7.67 -2.43
C LEU A 366 11.56 6.55 -3.14
N ALA A 367 12.26 5.79 -3.99
CA ALA A 367 11.75 4.68 -4.78
C ALA A 367 10.54 5.06 -5.67
N ILE A 368 10.64 6.22 -6.33
CA ILE A 368 9.58 6.77 -7.18
C ILE A 368 10.02 6.70 -8.64
N TRP A 369 9.21 6.07 -9.48
CA TRP A 369 9.44 6.05 -10.93
C TRP A 369 9.11 7.40 -11.54
N VAL A 370 9.67 7.70 -12.72
CA VAL A 370 9.28 8.87 -13.52
C VAL A 370 7.75 8.93 -13.68
N THR A 371 7.11 7.78 -13.90
CA THR A 371 5.66 7.61 -14.00
C THR A 371 4.87 8.27 -12.87
N GLN A 372 5.34 8.25 -11.62
CA GLN A 372 4.61 8.81 -10.47
C GLN A 372 5.26 10.07 -9.87
N SER A 373 6.32 10.59 -10.48
CA SER A 373 7.15 11.66 -9.89
C SER A 373 6.42 12.99 -9.68
N GLY A 374 5.51 13.37 -10.59
CA GLY A 374 4.64 14.53 -10.42
C GLY A 374 3.73 14.38 -9.21
N GLY A 375 3.01 13.27 -9.16
CA GLY A 375 2.05 12.98 -8.09
C GLY A 375 2.70 12.83 -6.71
N ALA A 376 3.85 12.16 -6.64
CA ALA A 376 4.60 12.03 -5.39
C ALA A 376 5.08 13.40 -4.86
N GLY A 377 5.52 14.29 -5.77
CA GLY A 377 5.90 15.67 -5.41
C GLY A 377 4.72 16.50 -4.90
N SER A 378 3.54 16.38 -5.51
CA SER A 378 2.29 17.00 -5.00
C SER A 378 1.94 16.48 -3.61
N ILE A 379 1.96 15.16 -3.43
CA ILE A 379 1.59 14.52 -2.16
C ILE A 379 2.50 14.98 -1.02
N VAL A 380 3.82 14.92 -1.21
CA VAL A 380 4.75 15.32 -0.14
C VAL A 380 4.69 16.83 0.13
N ALA A 381 4.49 17.66 -0.89
CA ALA A 381 4.38 19.10 -0.71
C ALA A 381 3.14 19.49 0.12
N HIS A 382 1.98 18.93 -0.21
CA HIS A 382 0.77 19.14 0.59
C HIS A 382 0.90 18.57 1.99
N TRP A 383 1.59 17.44 2.16
CA TRP A 383 1.79 16.87 3.48
C TRP A 383 2.69 17.76 4.35
N MET A 384 3.76 18.32 3.79
CA MET A 384 4.65 19.26 4.49
C MET A 384 3.97 20.61 4.82
N GLU A 385 3.03 21.05 3.98
CA GLU A 385 2.36 22.35 4.16
C GLU A 385 1.10 22.26 5.04
N ASP A 386 0.26 21.26 4.78
CA ASP A 386 -1.09 21.15 5.33
C ASP A 386 -1.22 20.02 6.37
N GLY A 387 -0.19 19.19 6.56
CA GLY A 387 -0.25 17.97 7.39
C GLY A 387 -1.00 16.79 6.74
N VAL A 388 -1.57 16.97 5.54
CA VAL A 388 -2.44 15.99 4.88
C VAL A 388 -1.93 15.63 3.48
N PRO A 389 -1.71 14.33 3.17
CA PRO A 389 -1.38 13.88 1.83
C PRO A 389 -2.50 14.20 0.82
N ARG A 390 -2.16 14.92 -0.26
CA ARG A 390 -3.14 15.29 -1.30
C ARG A 390 -2.64 15.12 -2.73
N LEU A 391 -3.60 14.82 -3.61
CA LEU A 391 -3.44 14.84 -5.06
C LEU A 391 -4.67 15.52 -5.67
N ASP A 392 -4.45 16.50 -6.56
CA ASP A 392 -5.53 17.33 -7.12
C ASP A 392 -6.41 18.01 -6.07
N GLY A 393 -5.84 18.35 -4.91
CA GLY A 393 -6.56 18.94 -3.77
C GLY A 393 -7.39 17.94 -2.95
N GLU A 394 -7.52 16.70 -3.41
CA GLU A 394 -8.23 15.64 -2.70
C GLU A 394 -7.30 14.85 -1.77
N ARG A 395 -7.83 14.35 -0.66
CA ARG A 395 -7.11 13.42 0.22
C ARG A 395 -6.78 12.13 -0.53
N VAL A 396 -5.60 11.58 -0.27
CA VAL A 396 -5.19 10.26 -0.78
C VAL A 396 -4.67 9.38 0.35
N ASP A 397 -4.84 8.07 0.22
CA ASP A 397 -4.23 7.12 1.14
C ASP A 397 -2.74 6.92 0.81
N ALA A 398 -1.87 7.57 1.58
CA ALA A 398 -0.42 7.42 1.49
C ALA A 398 0.16 6.42 2.51
N THR A 399 -0.66 5.73 3.30
CA THR A 399 -0.19 4.85 4.39
C THR A 399 0.67 3.69 3.88
N GLY A 400 0.31 3.11 2.73
CA GLY A 400 1.09 2.08 2.04
C GLY A 400 2.41 2.58 1.43
N ALA A 401 2.63 3.89 1.35
CA ALA A 401 3.89 4.50 0.92
C ALA A 401 4.67 5.12 2.09
N HIS A 402 4.09 5.24 3.28
CA HIS A 402 4.73 5.85 4.44
C HIS A 402 6.01 5.10 4.83
N ILE A 403 7.08 5.80 5.21
CA ILE A 403 8.34 5.19 5.69
C ILE A 403 8.15 4.26 6.90
N SER A 404 7.36 4.67 7.90
CA SER A 404 7.02 3.89 9.09
C SER A 404 6.15 2.65 8.83
N ARG A 405 5.80 2.32 7.58
CA ARG A 405 5.11 1.05 7.29
C ARG A 405 5.99 -0.18 7.53
N PHE A 406 7.32 0.01 7.41
CA PHE A 406 8.28 -1.07 7.54
C PHE A 406 8.49 -1.44 9.01
N GLN A 407 8.62 -2.75 9.25
CA GLN A 407 8.90 -3.31 10.56
C GLN A 407 10.42 -3.41 10.78
N PRO A 408 10.92 -3.50 12.03
CA PRO A 408 12.36 -3.43 12.31
C PRO A 408 13.25 -4.40 11.52
N HIS A 409 12.74 -5.58 11.15
CA HIS A 409 13.51 -6.54 10.35
C HIS A 409 13.80 -6.07 8.91
N ALA A 410 13.04 -5.08 8.40
CA ALA A 410 13.28 -4.49 7.08
C ALA A 410 14.60 -3.70 7.01
N GLY A 411 15.08 -3.17 8.14
CA GLY A 411 16.41 -2.55 8.23
C GLY A 411 17.57 -3.53 7.97
N SER A 412 17.30 -4.84 8.03
CA SER A 412 18.30 -5.83 7.61
C SER A 412 18.62 -5.72 6.12
N ARG A 413 19.89 -5.49 5.80
CA ARG A 413 20.40 -5.55 4.42
C ARG A 413 20.10 -6.89 3.73
N GLU A 414 20.07 -8.00 4.48
CA GLU A 414 19.73 -9.32 3.92
C GLU A 414 18.25 -9.38 3.50
N TYR A 415 17.35 -8.90 4.35
CA TYR A 415 15.92 -8.85 4.06
C TYR A 415 15.65 -7.94 2.86
N THR A 416 16.18 -6.71 2.89
CA THR A 416 15.99 -5.71 1.83
C THR A 416 16.56 -6.20 0.50
N ARG A 417 17.75 -6.81 0.48
CA ARG A 417 18.29 -7.43 -0.75
C ARG A 417 17.43 -8.59 -1.25
N GLY A 418 17.01 -9.50 -0.36
CA GLY A 418 16.21 -10.67 -0.75
C GLY A 418 14.85 -10.30 -1.32
N ARG A 419 14.12 -9.41 -0.64
CA ARG A 419 12.80 -8.94 -1.08
C ARG A 419 12.92 -8.02 -2.30
N GLY A 420 13.88 -7.10 -2.34
CA GLY A 420 14.12 -6.25 -3.51
C GLY A 420 14.51 -7.04 -4.77
N ALA A 421 15.32 -8.10 -4.64
CA ALA A 421 15.60 -9.03 -5.74
C ALA A 421 14.33 -9.72 -6.25
N GLN A 422 13.47 -10.19 -5.33
CA GLN A 422 12.20 -10.79 -5.70
C GLN A 422 11.31 -9.78 -6.44
N GLN A 423 11.20 -8.54 -5.95
CA GLN A 423 10.41 -7.49 -6.61
C GLN A 423 10.91 -7.17 -8.04
N TYR A 424 12.24 -7.22 -8.26
CA TYR A 424 12.80 -7.11 -9.62
C TYR A 424 12.33 -8.25 -10.53
N GLN A 425 12.43 -9.50 -10.06
CA GLN A 425 12.03 -10.69 -10.81
C GLN A 425 10.53 -10.71 -11.10
N GLU A 426 9.73 -10.21 -10.17
CA GLU A 426 8.27 -10.26 -10.22
C GLU A 426 7.63 -9.03 -10.88
N VAL A 427 8.42 -8.01 -11.28
CA VAL A 427 7.93 -6.70 -11.74
C VAL A 427 6.83 -6.77 -12.81
N TYR A 428 6.89 -7.75 -13.72
CA TYR A 428 5.89 -8.00 -14.78
C TYR A 428 5.18 -9.35 -14.66
N GLN A 429 5.42 -10.12 -13.61
CA GLN A 429 4.77 -11.42 -13.42
C GLN A 429 3.28 -11.27 -13.08
N LEU A 430 2.52 -12.35 -13.27
CA LEU A 430 1.14 -12.43 -12.81
C LEU A 430 1.12 -12.78 -11.34
N ILE A 431 0.94 -11.76 -10.49
CA ILE A 431 0.88 -11.91 -9.04
C ILE A 431 -0.57 -11.81 -8.59
N HIS A 432 -1.06 -12.83 -7.89
CA HIS A 432 -2.37 -12.81 -7.25
C HIS A 432 -2.33 -11.84 -6.05
N PRO A 433 -3.39 -11.06 -5.73
CA PRO A 433 -3.36 -10.13 -4.59
C PRO A 433 -3.05 -10.80 -3.24
N ARG A 434 -3.39 -12.09 -3.12
CA ARG A 434 -3.11 -12.94 -1.95
C ARG A 434 -1.83 -13.78 -2.06
N GLU A 435 -1.08 -13.63 -3.15
CA GLU A 435 0.18 -14.37 -3.37
C GLU A 435 1.21 -13.99 -2.30
N GLN A 436 1.93 -15.00 -1.81
CA GLN A 436 2.84 -14.84 -0.70
C GLN A 436 4.30 -14.71 -1.14
N PRO A 437 5.12 -13.94 -0.41
CA PRO A 437 6.58 -13.90 -0.60
C PRO A 437 7.21 -15.29 -0.67
N ARG A 438 8.06 -15.54 -1.67
CA ARG A 438 8.77 -16.83 -1.82
C ARG A 438 9.85 -17.06 -0.76
N GLY A 439 10.41 -15.99 -0.22
CA GLY A 439 11.49 -16.02 0.76
C GLY A 439 11.37 -14.90 1.80
N GLN A 440 12.31 -14.87 2.75
CA GLN A 440 12.30 -13.91 3.88
C GLN A 440 11.03 -14.01 4.75
N ARG A 441 10.48 -15.22 4.87
CA ARG A 441 9.29 -15.59 5.62
C ARG A 441 9.61 -16.27 6.94
N GLY A 442 8.61 -16.35 7.82
CA GLY A 442 8.70 -17.08 9.07
C GLY A 442 9.54 -16.39 10.14
N LEU A 443 9.65 -15.06 10.07
CA LEU A 443 10.49 -14.25 10.96
C LEU A 443 9.82 -14.02 12.31
N ARG A 444 8.55 -13.59 12.32
CA ARG A 444 7.74 -13.39 13.53
C ARG A 444 6.64 -14.45 13.56
N ARG A 445 6.52 -15.15 14.69
CA ARG A 445 5.61 -16.29 14.83
C ARG A 445 4.90 -16.18 16.16
N SER A 446 3.59 -16.39 16.15
CA SER A 446 2.82 -16.46 17.38
C SER A 446 3.23 -17.70 18.20
N PRO A 447 2.94 -17.74 19.50
CA PRO A 447 3.28 -18.89 20.34
C PRO A 447 2.43 -20.12 19.98
N PHE A 448 1.39 -19.94 19.16
CA PHE A 448 0.50 -20.99 18.67
C PHE A 448 0.97 -21.61 17.35
N TYR A 449 1.95 -20.99 16.67
CA TYR A 449 2.39 -21.35 15.32
C TYR A 449 2.64 -22.85 15.10
N GLN A 450 3.30 -23.52 16.05
CA GLN A 450 3.54 -24.97 15.95
C GLN A 450 2.24 -25.77 15.91
N ARG A 451 1.31 -25.47 16.84
CA ARG A 451 0.01 -26.14 16.92
C ARG A 451 -0.86 -25.83 15.71
N GLN A 452 -0.86 -24.58 15.24
CA GLN A 452 -1.57 -24.16 14.04
C GLN A 452 -1.07 -24.90 12.79
N ARG A 453 0.25 -25.08 12.65
CA ARG A 453 0.81 -25.91 11.57
C ARG A 453 0.35 -27.37 11.63
N GLU A 454 0.24 -27.95 12.81
CA GLU A 454 -0.30 -29.32 12.98
C GLU A 454 -1.77 -29.41 12.56
N LEU A 455 -2.51 -28.32 12.70
CA LEU A 455 -3.91 -28.17 12.27
C LEU A 455 -4.05 -27.83 10.77
N GLY A 456 -2.94 -27.79 10.03
CA GLY A 456 -2.94 -27.49 8.59
C GLY A 456 -3.19 -26.02 8.29
N ALA A 457 -2.68 -25.11 9.13
CA ALA A 457 -2.80 -23.68 8.86
C ALA A 457 -2.04 -23.26 7.60
N GLU A 458 -2.70 -22.54 6.70
CA GLU A 458 -2.05 -21.78 5.63
C GLU A 458 -1.71 -20.38 6.15
N PHE A 459 -0.45 -19.96 6.00
CA PHE A 459 0.04 -18.72 6.61
C PHE A 459 0.39 -17.65 5.58
N TYR A 460 -0.07 -16.42 5.84
CA TYR A 460 0.35 -15.24 5.10
C TYR A 460 1.32 -14.40 5.90
N ASP A 461 2.21 -13.69 5.20
CA ASP A 461 3.11 -12.68 5.78
C ASP A 461 2.34 -11.38 5.96
N SER A 462 2.36 -10.83 7.17
CA SER A 462 1.91 -9.46 7.40
C SER A 462 2.81 -8.80 8.44
N GLY A 463 3.58 -7.80 8.04
CA GLY A 463 4.59 -7.18 8.91
C GLY A 463 5.59 -8.18 9.47
N GLY A 464 5.91 -9.24 8.71
CA GLY A 464 6.78 -10.36 9.10
C GLY A 464 6.14 -11.42 9.99
N TRP A 465 4.88 -11.26 10.40
CA TRP A 465 4.11 -12.27 11.13
C TRP A 465 3.55 -13.33 10.19
N GLU A 466 3.73 -14.59 10.56
CA GLU A 466 3.00 -15.71 9.98
C GLU A 466 1.56 -15.74 10.54
N THR A 467 0.60 -15.35 9.72
CA THR A 467 -0.80 -15.17 10.11
C THR A 467 -1.68 -16.23 9.44
N PRO A 468 -2.37 -17.11 10.20
CA PRO A 468 -3.16 -18.20 9.64
C PRO A 468 -4.43 -17.69 8.95
N GLN A 469 -4.62 -18.03 7.67
CA GLN A 469 -5.77 -17.61 6.88
C GLN A 469 -6.93 -18.61 6.94
N TRP A 470 -6.61 -19.90 7.01
CA TRP A 470 -7.54 -21.01 7.25
C TRP A 470 -6.78 -22.23 7.79
N TYR A 471 -7.52 -23.26 8.19
CA TYR A 471 -6.99 -24.53 8.68
C TYR A 471 -7.55 -25.71 7.86
N GLU A 472 -6.70 -26.40 7.11
CA GLU A 472 -7.09 -27.53 6.25
C GLU A 472 -7.85 -28.64 6.99
N THR A 473 -7.60 -28.82 8.28
CA THR A 473 -8.32 -29.83 9.10
C THR A 473 -9.83 -29.60 9.17
N ASN A 474 -10.29 -28.37 8.98
CA ASN A 474 -11.70 -28.03 8.98
C ASN A 474 -12.45 -28.54 7.74
N GLU A 475 -11.76 -28.89 6.65
CA GLU A 475 -12.43 -29.50 5.48
C GLU A 475 -13.13 -30.83 5.82
N SER A 476 -12.75 -31.47 6.94
CA SER A 476 -13.46 -32.64 7.48
C SER A 476 -14.94 -32.38 7.82
N LEU A 477 -15.34 -31.11 7.96
CA LEU A 477 -16.72 -30.70 8.26
C LEU A 477 -17.52 -30.28 7.02
N LEU A 478 -17.00 -30.47 5.79
CA LEU A 478 -17.72 -30.15 4.55
C LEU A 478 -18.99 -31.00 4.33
N GLU A 479 -19.16 -32.10 5.08
CA GLU A 479 -20.43 -32.84 5.08
C GLU A 479 -21.54 -32.13 5.90
N GLU A 480 -21.16 -31.18 6.77
CA GLU A 480 -22.06 -30.42 7.63
C GLU A 480 -22.41 -29.04 7.07
N TYR A 481 -21.57 -28.50 6.19
CA TYR A 481 -21.65 -27.12 5.69
C TYR A 481 -21.59 -27.05 4.17
N ASP A 482 -22.43 -26.21 3.58
CA ASP A 482 -22.39 -25.94 2.14
C ASP A 482 -21.44 -24.77 1.86
N VAL A 483 -20.50 -24.96 0.93
CA VAL A 483 -19.50 -23.95 0.57
C VAL A 483 -19.38 -23.93 -0.95
N PRO A 484 -19.82 -22.84 -1.61
CA PRO A 484 -19.75 -22.73 -3.07
C PRO A 484 -18.29 -22.76 -3.55
N ASP A 485 -18.11 -23.27 -4.77
CA ASP A 485 -16.82 -23.21 -5.47
C ASP A 485 -16.54 -21.76 -5.93
N ARG A 486 -15.26 -21.40 -6.03
CA ARG A 486 -14.82 -20.14 -6.63
C ARG A 486 -14.32 -20.35 -8.06
N PRO A 487 -14.48 -19.36 -8.96
CA PRO A 487 -13.97 -19.46 -10.32
C PRO A 487 -12.46 -19.20 -10.38
N ASP A 488 -11.74 -20.04 -11.14
CA ASP A 488 -10.36 -19.89 -11.64
C ASP A 488 -9.43 -19.01 -10.80
N TRP A 489 -9.40 -17.70 -11.05
CA TRP A 489 -8.51 -16.75 -10.37
C TRP A 489 -8.81 -16.61 -8.87
N LEU A 490 -10.08 -16.58 -8.49
CA LEU A 490 -10.54 -16.39 -7.12
C LEU A 490 -10.43 -17.67 -6.28
N ASP A 491 -10.19 -18.83 -6.92
CA ASP A 491 -9.86 -20.10 -6.25
C ASP A 491 -8.36 -20.18 -5.88
N ARG A 492 -7.52 -19.32 -6.45
CA ARG A 492 -6.08 -19.27 -6.09
C ARG A 492 -5.91 -18.71 -4.69
N ASN A 493 -5.04 -19.34 -3.90
CA ASN A 493 -4.77 -18.94 -2.52
C ASN A 493 -6.06 -18.89 -1.66
N TRP A 494 -6.99 -19.80 -1.91
CA TRP A 494 -8.26 -19.95 -1.17
C TRP A 494 -8.52 -21.43 -0.81
N SER A 495 -9.34 -21.68 0.21
CA SER A 495 -9.82 -23.03 0.56
C SER A 495 -11.26 -22.98 1.07
N LYS A 496 -12.01 -24.06 0.82
CA LYS A 496 -13.34 -24.28 1.39
C LYS A 496 -13.36 -24.31 2.92
N ALA A 497 -12.22 -24.57 3.56
CA ALA A 497 -12.06 -24.48 5.00
C ALA A 497 -12.52 -23.11 5.54
N GLN A 498 -12.30 -22.02 4.81
CA GLN A 498 -12.73 -20.67 5.21
C GLN A 498 -14.26 -20.58 5.38
N GLY A 499 -15.01 -21.13 4.41
CA GLY A 499 -16.47 -21.14 4.46
C GLY A 499 -17.04 -22.08 5.54
N VAL A 500 -16.32 -23.16 5.83
CA VAL A 500 -16.63 -24.04 6.97
C VAL A 500 -16.41 -23.30 8.28
N GLU A 501 -15.26 -22.65 8.45
CA GLU A 501 -14.90 -21.91 9.66
C GLU A 501 -15.91 -20.79 9.96
N HIS A 502 -16.31 -20.04 8.94
CA HIS A 502 -17.37 -19.02 9.03
C HIS A 502 -18.67 -19.58 9.60
N GLN A 503 -19.15 -20.70 9.04
CA GLN A 503 -20.42 -21.29 9.46
C GLN A 503 -20.30 -21.96 10.84
N ALA A 504 -19.17 -22.62 11.12
CA ALA A 504 -18.92 -23.27 12.39
C ALA A 504 -18.88 -22.28 13.56
N VAL A 505 -18.27 -21.09 13.40
CA VAL A 505 -18.28 -20.05 14.46
C VAL A 505 -19.69 -19.49 14.72
N ARG A 506 -20.55 -19.44 13.69
CA ARG A 506 -21.95 -19.00 13.80
C ARG A 506 -22.82 -20.01 14.56
N ASP A 507 -22.52 -21.30 14.39
CA ASP A 507 -23.27 -22.42 14.97
C ASP A 507 -22.77 -22.84 16.36
N ARG A 508 -21.46 -22.76 16.61
CA ARG A 508 -20.77 -23.36 17.76
C ARG A 508 -19.82 -22.39 18.44
N VAL A 509 -18.52 -22.59 18.26
CA VAL A 509 -17.45 -21.76 18.81
C VAL A 509 -16.20 -21.90 17.94
N GLY A 510 -15.60 -20.76 17.60
CA GLY A 510 -14.34 -20.65 16.89
C GLY A 510 -13.27 -20.05 17.79
N MET A 511 -12.01 -20.43 17.54
CA MET A 511 -10.85 -19.87 18.20
C MET A 511 -9.90 -19.26 17.15
N VAL A 512 -9.65 -17.96 17.26
CA VAL A 512 -8.86 -17.17 16.30
C VAL A 512 -7.58 -16.67 16.96
N ASP A 513 -6.46 -16.75 16.25
CA ASP A 513 -5.21 -16.12 16.66
C ASP A 513 -5.25 -14.61 16.38
N MET A 514 -5.35 -13.84 17.46
CA MET A 514 -5.40 -12.38 17.47
C MET A 514 -4.05 -11.78 17.87
N THR A 515 -2.94 -12.54 17.81
CA THR A 515 -1.61 -12.08 18.25
C THR A 515 -1.13 -10.85 17.50
N THR A 516 -1.55 -10.67 16.23
CA THR A 516 -1.16 -9.51 15.43
C THR A 516 -1.82 -8.21 15.89
N TYR A 517 -2.93 -8.27 16.64
CA TYR A 517 -3.53 -7.08 17.23
C TYR A 517 -2.66 -6.56 18.36
N THR A 518 -2.35 -5.26 18.31
CA THR A 518 -1.41 -4.62 19.22
C THR A 518 -2.14 -3.75 20.23
N GLY A 519 -1.81 -3.93 21.52
CA GLY A 519 -2.18 -2.99 22.57
C GLY A 519 -1.12 -1.90 22.74
N ILE A 520 -1.53 -0.64 22.68
CA ILE A 520 -0.71 0.53 23.01
C ILE A 520 -1.16 1.01 24.39
N GLU A 521 -0.36 0.75 25.42
CA GLU A 521 -0.64 1.17 26.79
C GLU A 521 -0.25 2.64 26.97
N VAL A 522 -1.20 3.46 27.43
CA VAL A 522 -1.01 4.89 27.71
C VAL A 522 -1.32 5.12 29.18
N THR A 523 -0.31 5.59 29.93
CA THR A 523 -0.37 5.74 31.38
C THR A 523 0.04 7.14 31.85
N GLY A 524 -0.38 7.52 33.05
CA GLY A 524 -0.02 8.75 33.72
C GLY A 524 -1.15 9.77 33.83
N ASP A 525 -0.93 10.81 34.63
CA ASP A 525 -1.93 11.84 34.94
C ASP A 525 -2.45 12.57 33.68
N GLY A 526 -1.64 12.64 32.62
CA GLY A 526 -1.99 13.26 31.33
C GLY A 526 -2.71 12.35 30.35
N ALA A 527 -2.82 11.03 30.62
CA ALA A 527 -3.27 10.03 29.64
C ALA A 527 -4.68 10.30 29.11
N THR A 528 -5.62 10.67 30.00
CA THR A 528 -7.00 10.99 29.59
C THR A 528 -7.03 12.22 28.69
N ALA A 529 -6.26 13.27 29.01
CA ALA A 529 -6.26 14.50 28.21
C ALA A 529 -5.67 14.26 26.81
N LEU A 530 -4.57 13.51 26.72
CA LEU A 530 -3.96 13.13 25.44
C LEU A 530 -4.95 12.34 24.57
N LEU A 531 -5.48 11.23 25.10
CA LEU A 531 -6.36 10.36 24.33
C LEU A 531 -7.66 11.06 23.95
N GLN A 532 -8.21 11.90 24.83
CA GLN A 532 -9.43 12.65 24.52
C GLN A 532 -9.22 13.66 23.40
N GLY A 533 -8.02 14.24 23.30
CA GLY A 533 -7.62 15.17 22.23
C GLY A 533 -7.31 14.51 20.88
N LEU A 534 -7.14 13.18 20.84
CA LEU A 534 -6.82 12.44 19.60
C LEU A 534 -7.98 11.62 19.05
N LEU A 535 -8.86 11.16 19.94
CA LEU A 535 -9.88 10.18 19.60
C LEU A 535 -11.22 10.86 19.43
N THR A 536 -11.94 10.46 18.38
CA THR A 536 -13.22 11.06 18.01
C THR A 536 -14.35 10.80 19.01
N ASN A 537 -14.17 9.95 20.02
CA ASN A 537 -15.21 9.54 20.98
C ASN A 537 -14.88 10.02 22.40
N ASP A 538 -15.86 10.04 23.30
CA ASP A 538 -15.62 10.26 24.74
C ASP A 538 -14.99 9.02 25.36
N ILE A 539 -13.71 9.16 25.71
CA ILE A 539 -12.88 8.12 26.33
C ILE A 539 -12.76 8.27 27.83
N ASP A 540 -13.25 9.37 28.44
CA ASP A 540 -13.28 9.59 29.89
C ASP A 540 -14.43 8.82 30.56
N VAL A 541 -14.43 7.50 30.33
CA VAL A 541 -15.43 6.57 30.85
C VAL A 541 -14.93 5.90 32.12
N SER A 542 -15.81 5.30 32.92
CA SER A 542 -15.36 4.57 34.13
C SER A 542 -14.40 3.42 33.78
N PRO A 543 -13.43 3.09 34.66
CA PRO A 543 -12.58 1.91 34.48
C PRO A 543 -13.38 0.62 34.25
N GLY A 544 -12.84 -0.26 33.42
CA GLY A 544 -13.46 -1.49 32.92
C GLY A 544 -14.35 -1.29 31.69
N ARG A 545 -14.51 -0.07 31.16
CA ARG A 545 -15.30 0.21 29.96
C ARG A 545 -14.44 0.23 28.70
N ILE A 546 -15.06 -0.16 27.59
CA ILE A 546 -14.48 -0.08 26.25
C ILE A 546 -15.22 0.97 25.42
N ARG A 547 -14.48 1.65 24.54
CA ARG A 547 -14.98 2.54 23.48
C ARG A 547 -14.36 2.18 22.15
N TYR A 548 -15.15 2.30 21.09
CA TYR A 548 -14.66 2.30 19.72
C TYR A 548 -14.56 3.75 19.26
N ALA A 549 -13.44 4.13 18.66
CA ALA A 549 -13.14 5.50 18.26
C ALA A 549 -12.27 5.50 17.00
N ALA A 550 -12.25 6.62 16.29
CA ALA A 550 -11.27 6.86 15.24
C ALA A 550 -10.18 7.82 15.73
N MET A 551 -9.01 7.77 15.09
CA MET A 551 -8.04 8.86 15.04
C MET A 551 -8.13 9.50 13.66
N CYS A 552 -8.18 10.83 13.60
CA CYS A 552 -8.27 11.58 12.35
C CYS A 552 -7.07 12.52 12.20
N ASN A 553 -6.77 12.88 10.96
CA ASN A 553 -5.96 14.06 10.65
C ASN A 553 -6.81 15.35 10.75
N GLU A 554 -6.17 16.49 10.55
CA GLU A 554 -6.75 17.83 10.66
C GLU A 554 -7.94 18.05 9.71
N ASP A 555 -7.94 17.36 8.57
CA ASP A 555 -9.01 17.40 7.56
C ASP A 555 -10.07 16.29 7.75
N GLY A 556 -10.05 15.61 8.90
CA GLY A 556 -11.04 14.61 9.28
C GLY A 556 -10.89 13.25 8.61
N GLY A 557 -9.83 13.03 7.82
CA GLY A 557 -9.52 11.73 7.22
C GLY A 557 -9.09 10.72 8.28
N ILE A 558 -9.56 9.47 8.18
CA ILE A 558 -9.36 8.46 9.23
C ILE A 558 -7.96 7.86 9.14
N LEU A 559 -7.12 8.17 10.14
CA LEU A 559 -5.79 7.59 10.29
C LEU A 559 -5.82 6.22 10.95
N ALA A 560 -6.83 5.95 11.78
CA ALA A 560 -7.03 4.66 12.45
C ALA A 560 -8.47 4.53 12.94
N ASP A 561 -8.97 3.30 13.03
CA ASP A 561 -10.05 2.95 13.95
C ASP A 561 -9.53 2.01 15.06
N VAL A 562 -9.95 2.26 16.30
CA VAL A 562 -9.34 1.64 17.48
C VAL A 562 -10.37 1.28 18.54
N THR A 563 -10.02 0.28 19.33
CA THR A 563 -10.75 -0.11 20.52
C THR A 563 -9.98 0.32 21.77
N VAL A 564 -10.58 1.14 22.62
CA VAL A 564 -9.92 1.75 23.79
C VAL A 564 -10.54 1.19 25.06
N ALA A 565 -9.73 0.54 25.89
CA ALA A 565 -10.12 0.05 27.20
C ALA A 565 -9.47 0.89 28.30
N ARG A 566 -10.27 1.41 29.24
CA ARG A 566 -9.75 2.07 30.44
C ARG A 566 -9.65 1.07 31.58
N PHE A 567 -8.46 0.89 32.17
CA PHE A 567 -8.24 -0.05 33.28
C PHE A 567 -8.13 0.63 34.65
N ALA A 568 -7.68 1.88 34.68
CA ALA A 568 -7.64 2.71 35.88
C ALA A 568 -7.82 4.20 35.51
N ASP A 569 -7.85 5.08 36.52
CA ASP A 569 -8.02 6.52 36.29
C ASP A 569 -6.94 7.10 35.37
N ASP A 570 -5.74 6.52 35.43
CA ASP A 570 -4.50 6.92 34.75
C ASP A 570 -3.92 5.82 33.83
N ARG A 571 -4.73 4.83 33.41
CA ARG A 571 -4.28 3.71 32.58
C ARG A 571 -5.29 3.29 31.52
N TYR A 572 -4.88 3.37 30.26
CA TYR A 572 -5.62 2.98 29.08
C TYR A 572 -4.81 2.00 28.22
N VAL A 573 -5.50 1.15 27.47
CA VAL A 573 -4.90 0.39 26.37
C VAL A 573 -5.71 0.65 25.11
N VAL A 574 -5.04 1.15 24.07
CA VAL A 574 -5.58 1.35 22.72
C VAL A 574 -5.22 0.13 21.90
N PHE A 575 -6.21 -0.69 21.57
CA PHE A 575 -6.08 -1.87 20.71
C PHE A 575 -6.26 -1.46 19.25
N THR A 576 -5.28 -1.82 18.43
CA THR A 576 -5.22 -1.55 17.00
C THR A 576 -4.92 -2.83 16.21
N GLY A 577 -5.20 -2.80 14.90
CA GLY A 577 -4.86 -3.88 13.98
C GLY A 577 -3.37 -4.21 13.90
N GLY A 578 -3.07 -5.30 13.20
CA GLY A 578 -1.70 -5.78 12.98
C GLY A 578 -1.01 -5.18 11.77
N GLY A 579 0.04 -5.85 11.29
CA GLY A 579 0.85 -5.38 10.17
C GLY A 579 1.60 -4.09 10.49
N ASN A 580 1.42 -3.06 9.67
CA ASN A 580 2.00 -1.73 9.84
C ASN A 580 1.20 -0.80 10.78
N SER A 581 -0.07 -1.13 11.08
CA SER A 581 -0.98 -0.28 11.84
C SER A 581 -0.42 0.11 13.20
N ALA A 582 0.16 -0.85 13.94
CA ALA A 582 0.73 -0.60 15.26
C ALA A 582 1.83 0.49 15.25
N THR A 583 2.71 0.46 14.23
CA THR A 583 3.77 1.45 14.08
C THR A 583 3.19 2.81 13.76
N LEU A 584 2.33 2.90 12.74
CA LEU A 584 1.72 4.16 12.30
C LEU A 584 0.86 4.82 13.41
N HIS A 585 0.06 4.02 14.12
CA HIS A 585 -0.87 4.53 15.11
C HIS A 585 -0.17 4.90 16.41
N SER A 586 0.83 4.12 16.86
CA SER A 586 1.58 4.48 18.07
C SER A 586 2.48 5.69 17.85
N ARG A 587 3.00 5.89 16.64
CA ARG A 587 3.68 7.12 16.23
C ARG A 587 2.79 8.35 16.42
N TRP A 588 1.58 8.35 15.82
CA TRP A 588 0.66 9.47 15.93
C TRP A 588 0.33 9.85 17.39
N ILE A 589 0.14 8.85 18.25
CA ILE A 589 -0.10 9.08 19.69
C ILE A 589 1.14 9.71 20.37
N ARG A 590 2.36 9.30 20.00
CA ARG A 590 3.61 9.86 20.56
C ARG A 590 3.86 11.28 20.09
N GLU A 591 3.63 11.58 18.82
CA GLU A 591 3.81 12.94 18.25
C GLU A 591 2.92 13.98 18.92
N HIS A 592 1.77 13.55 19.46
CA HIS A 592 0.84 14.42 20.18
C HIS A 592 0.99 14.38 21.70
N ALA A 593 1.88 13.53 22.23
CA ALA A 593 2.11 13.40 23.66
C ALA A 593 2.85 14.62 24.22
N PRO A 594 2.53 15.09 25.44
CA PRO A 594 3.26 16.19 26.04
C PRO A 594 4.65 15.78 26.52
N ASP A 595 5.65 16.64 26.30
CA ASP A 595 7.04 16.43 26.75
C ASP A 595 7.28 16.66 28.26
N ASP A 596 6.22 16.95 29.03
CA ASP A 596 6.33 17.26 30.46
C ASP A 596 6.45 16.01 31.35
N GLY A 597 6.44 14.82 30.76
CA GLY A 597 6.53 13.53 31.45
C GLY A 597 5.24 13.11 32.15
N SER A 598 4.10 13.76 31.87
CA SER A 598 2.78 13.39 32.42
C SER A 598 2.17 12.15 31.78
N VAL A 599 2.73 11.69 30.65
CA VAL A 599 2.29 10.52 29.90
C VAL A 599 3.46 9.56 29.63
N SER A 600 3.21 8.26 29.71
CA SER A 600 4.10 7.21 29.25
C SER A 600 3.34 6.27 28.29
N ILE A 601 3.93 6.01 27.13
CA ILE A 601 3.36 5.18 26.06
C ILE A 601 4.21 3.93 25.88
N THR A 602 3.60 2.75 25.89
CA THR A 602 4.27 1.46 25.66
C THR A 602 3.49 0.63 24.65
N THR A 603 4.14 0.27 23.54
CA THR A 603 3.53 -0.55 22.47
C THR A 603 3.85 -2.03 22.70
N HIS A 604 2.83 -2.87 22.83
CA HIS A 604 2.94 -4.30 23.13
C HIS A 604 2.95 -5.22 21.90
N ASP A 605 3.48 -4.75 20.76
CA ASP A 605 3.45 -5.45 19.47
C ASP A 605 4.03 -6.88 19.51
N SER A 606 5.12 -7.12 20.26
CA SER A 606 5.75 -8.45 20.32
C SER A 606 5.78 -9.09 21.71
N SER A 607 5.19 -8.44 22.73
CA SER A 607 5.24 -8.92 24.12
C SER A 607 3.99 -9.70 24.55
N MET A 608 2.89 -9.57 23.81
CA MET A 608 1.61 -10.18 24.12
C MET A 608 1.15 -11.07 22.97
N CYS A 609 0.32 -12.05 23.27
CA CYS A 609 -0.41 -12.86 22.30
C CYS A 609 -1.91 -12.81 22.62
N GLY A 610 -2.75 -13.02 21.62
CA GLY A 610 -4.19 -12.87 21.72
C GLY A 610 -4.93 -14.07 21.14
N ILE A 611 -6.02 -14.47 21.79
CA ILE A 611 -6.98 -15.45 21.25
C ILE A 611 -8.39 -14.86 21.31
N GLY A 612 -9.06 -14.81 20.16
CA GLY A 612 -10.50 -14.57 20.09
C GLY A 612 -11.26 -15.89 20.26
N VAL A 613 -12.19 -15.95 21.20
CA VAL A 613 -13.10 -17.10 21.37
C VAL A 613 -14.52 -16.61 21.13
N PHE A 614 -15.06 -16.95 19.97
CA PHE A 614 -16.32 -16.39 19.45
C PHE A 614 -17.32 -17.49 19.12
N GLY A 615 -18.60 -17.20 19.22
CA GLY A 615 -19.70 -18.11 18.89
C GLY A 615 -20.66 -18.34 20.07
N PRO A 616 -21.85 -18.94 19.81
CA PRO A 616 -22.85 -19.23 20.84
C PRO A 616 -22.30 -19.97 22.06
N GLU A 617 -21.33 -20.87 21.86
CA GLU A 617 -20.79 -21.72 22.93
C GLU A 617 -19.56 -21.11 23.64
N ALA A 618 -19.08 -19.93 23.21
CA ALA A 618 -17.88 -19.29 23.76
C ALA A 618 -17.93 -19.12 25.29
N ARG A 619 -19.10 -18.75 25.84
CA ARG A 619 -19.29 -18.62 27.28
C ARG A 619 -19.18 -19.97 28.01
N ASN A 620 -19.71 -21.05 27.43
CA ASN A 620 -19.69 -22.36 28.05
C ASN A 620 -18.26 -22.91 28.12
N VAL A 621 -17.49 -22.71 27.05
CA VAL A 621 -16.05 -23.01 27.02
C VAL A 621 -15.31 -22.24 28.11
N LEU A 622 -15.38 -20.91 28.07
CA LEU A 622 -14.56 -20.07 28.96
C LEU A 622 -14.98 -20.15 30.43
N SER A 623 -16.26 -20.35 30.74
CA SER A 623 -16.75 -20.44 32.13
C SER A 623 -16.16 -21.63 32.90
N SER A 624 -15.67 -22.65 32.19
CA SER A 624 -14.97 -23.79 32.81
C SER A 624 -13.53 -23.45 33.19
N LEU A 625 -12.93 -22.44 32.55
CA LEU A 625 -11.52 -22.08 32.67
C LEU A 625 -11.28 -20.81 33.51
N VAL A 626 -12.28 -19.92 33.62
CA VAL A 626 -12.18 -18.68 34.39
C VAL A 626 -13.09 -18.71 35.62
N ALA A 627 -12.58 -18.25 36.76
CA ALA A 627 -13.38 -18.14 37.99
C ALA A 627 -14.35 -16.94 37.95
N ALA A 628 -14.10 -15.97 37.08
CA ALA A 628 -14.83 -14.73 37.03
C ALA A 628 -16.13 -14.86 36.22
N ASP A 629 -17.24 -14.37 36.78
CA ASP A 629 -18.58 -14.51 36.19
C ASP A 629 -18.65 -13.90 34.77
N LEU A 630 -19.05 -14.71 33.79
CA LEU A 630 -19.17 -14.35 32.37
C LEU A 630 -20.62 -14.07 31.94
N SER A 631 -21.56 -14.01 32.89
CA SER A 631 -22.94 -13.62 32.62
C SER A 631 -23.02 -12.17 32.11
N ASN A 632 -24.09 -11.86 31.37
CA ASN A 632 -24.28 -10.53 30.80
C ASN A 632 -24.35 -9.43 31.86
N ASP A 633 -24.89 -9.73 33.04
CA ASP A 633 -24.99 -8.78 34.15
C ASP A 633 -23.62 -8.49 34.79
N ALA A 634 -22.75 -9.50 34.90
CA ALA A 634 -21.45 -9.37 35.56
C ALA A 634 -20.34 -8.88 34.63
N PHE A 635 -20.41 -9.24 33.35
CA PHE A 635 -19.43 -8.86 32.33
C PHE A 635 -20.17 -8.39 31.08
N PRO A 636 -20.77 -7.19 31.06
CA PRO A 636 -21.57 -6.68 29.93
C PRO A 636 -20.73 -6.42 28.67
N PHE A 637 -21.37 -6.39 27.50
CA PHE A 637 -20.70 -6.08 26.23
C PHE A 637 -19.96 -4.73 26.29
N TYR A 638 -18.81 -4.62 25.62
CA TYR A 638 -17.94 -3.44 25.67
C TYR A 638 -17.41 -3.12 27.08
N THR A 639 -16.97 -4.17 27.78
CA THR A 639 -16.18 -4.03 29.00
C THR A 639 -14.90 -4.86 28.91
N ALA A 640 -13.92 -4.49 29.73
CA ALA A 640 -12.63 -5.15 29.84
C ALA A 640 -12.32 -5.47 31.30
N ARG A 641 -11.59 -6.55 31.54
CA ARG A 641 -11.08 -6.89 32.88
C ARG A 641 -9.80 -7.71 32.81
N GLU A 642 -8.93 -7.51 33.79
CA GLU A 642 -7.82 -8.42 34.06
C GLU A 642 -8.30 -9.57 34.96
N SER A 643 -7.92 -10.81 34.62
CA SER A 643 -8.35 -12.04 35.30
C SER A 643 -7.29 -13.14 35.12
N TYR A 644 -7.65 -14.35 35.51
CA TYR A 644 -6.88 -15.56 35.23
C TYR A 644 -7.73 -16.57 34.47
N LEU A 645 -7.17 -17.14 33.40
CA LEU A 645 -7.61 -18.38 32.79
C LEU A 645 -6.81 -19.50 33.45
N GLU A 646 -7.44 -20.19 34.40
CA GLU A 646 -6.79 -21.04 35.38
C GLU A 646 -5.60 -20.35 36.08
N SER A 647 -4.37 -20.65 35.65
CA SER A 647 -3.12 -20.07 36.18
C SER A 647 -2.47 -19.04 35.24
N ILE A 648 -3.09 -18.77 34.08
CA ILE A 648 -2.58 -17.88 33.06
C ILE A 648 -3.17 -16.48 33.28
N PRO A 649 -2.37 -15.43 33.48
CA PRO A 649 -2.88 -14.06 33.55
C PRO A 649 -3.42 -13.64 32.18
N VAL A 650 -4.65 -13.13 32.16
CA VAL A 650 -5.32 -12.70 30.92
C VAL A 650 -5.99 -11.34 31.09
N THR A 651 -5.87 -10.51 30.07
CA THR A 651 -6.73 -9.35 29.84
C THR A 651 -7.87 -9.79 28.94
N MET A 652 -9.10 -9.73 29.43
CA MET A 652 -10.31 -10.15 28.70
C MET A 652 -11.11 -8.95 28.24
N LEU A 653 -11.46 -8.89 26.96
CA LEU A 653 -12.32 -7.87 26.37
C LEU A 653 -13.60 -8.55 25.87
N ARG A 654 -14.77 -8.08 26.30
CA ARG A 654 -16.04 -8.60 25.79
C ARG A 654 -16.49 -7.81 24.55
N LEU A 655 -15.97 -8.23 23.41
CA LEU A 655 -16.33 -7.83 22.06
C LEU A 655 -15.98 -8.95 21.08
N SER A 656 -16.41 -8.83 19.82
CA SER A 656 -16.13 -9.83 18.80
C SER A 656 -16.16 -9.21 17.41
N TYR A 657 -15.04 -9.27 16.71
CA TYR A 657 -14.98 -8.89 15.30
C TYR A 657 -15.71 -9.91 14.40
N ALA A 658 -15.90 -11.16 14.86
CA ALA A 658 -16.74 -12.13 14.19
C ALA A 658 -18.24 -11.79 14.27
N GLY A 659 -18.69 -10.88 15.15
CA GLY A 659 -20.11 -10.55 15.25
C GLY A 659 -20.96 -11.52 16.08
N GLU A 660 -20.32 -12.35 16.90
CA GLU A 660 -20.97 -13.34 17.75
C GLU A 660 -20.68 -13.05 19.24
N LEU A 661 -21.30 -13.81 20.13
CA LEU A 661 -20.92 -13.80 21.55
C LEU A 661 -19.45 -14.18 21.68
N GLY A 662 -18.69 -13.49 22.51
CA GLY A 662 -17.35 -13.95 22.84
C GLY A 662 -16.47 -12.93 23.52
N TRP A 663 -15.19 -13.29 23.62
CA TRP A 663 -14.14 -12.49 24.24
C TRP A 663 -12.84 -12.61 23.47
N GLU A 664 -12.09 -11.51 23.46
CA GLU A 664 -10.65 -11.54 23.18
C GLU A 664 -9.90 -11.72 24.50
N LEU A 665 -8.92 -12.62 24.52
CA LEU A 665 -8.06 -12.90 25.66
C LEU A 665 -6.61 -12.63 25.29
N TYR A 666 -5.99 -11.65 25.94
CA TYR A 666 -4.58 -11.32 25.74
C TYR A 666 -3.74 -11.77 26.93
N ALA A 667 -2.61 -12.41 26.66
CA ALA A 667 -1.66 -12.90 27.67
C ALA A 667 -0.22 -12.58 27.27
N PRO A 668 0.73 -12.50 28.23
CA PRO A 668 2.15 -12.45 27.91
C PRO A 668 2.57 -13.63 27.02
N MET A 669 3.44 -13.34 26.05
CA MET A 669 3.82 -14.25 24.96
C MET A 669 4.23 -15.64 25.45
N GLU A 670 4.91 -15.74 26.59
CA GLU A 670 5.41 -17.00 27.16
C GLU A 670 4.31 -17.96 27.64
N TYR A 671 3.08 -17.47 27.86
CA TYR A 671 1.95 -18.31 28.25
C TYR A 671 1.14 -18.84 27.06
N GLY A 672 1.37 -18.33 25.85
CA GLY A 672 0.47 -18.54 24.71
C GLY A 672 0.24 -20.01 24.36
N ALA A 673 1.27 -20.86 24.29
CA ALA A 673 1.07 -22.27 23.98
C ALA A 673 0.10 -22.96 24.96
N GLN A 674 0.22 -22.67 26.27
CA GLN A 674 -0.73 -23.17 27.26
C GLN A 674 -2.10 -22.52 27.12
N LEU A 675 -2.18 -21.24 26.77
CA LEU A 675 -3.46 -20.55 26.57
C LEU A 675 -4.29 -21.24 25.47
N TRP A 676 -3.66 -21.54 24.32
CA TRP A 676 -4.30 -22.27 23.23
C TRP A 676 -4.76 -23.66 23.67
N GLU A 677 -3.84 -24.46 24.22
CA GLU A 677 -4.14 -25.84 24.67
C GLU A 677 -5.33 -25.88 25.63
N ARG A 678 -5.40 -24.97 26.62
CA ARG A 678 -6.49 -24.96 27.60
C ARG A 678 -7.85 -24.64 26.98
N ILE A 679 -7.89 -23.70 26.04
CA ILE A 679 -9.13 -23.30 25.37
C ILE A 679 -9.58 -24.40 24.40
N GLU A 680 -8.64 -24.97 23.63
CA GLU A 680 -8.88 -26.09 22.72
C GLU A 680 -9.45 -27.30 23.48
N ASP A 681 -8.77 -27.76 24.53
CA ASP A 681 -9.18 -28.90 25.35
C ASP A 681 -10.60 -28.72 25.95
N ALA A 682 -10.91 -27.53 26.48
CA ALA A 682 -12.22 -27.25 27.07
C ALA A 682 -13.32 -27.10 26.00
N GLY A 683 -12.94 -26.71 24.78
CA GLY A 683 -13.84 -26.50 23.66
C GLY A 683 -14.22 -27.78 22.92
N GLU A 684 -13.50 -28.90 23.11
CA GLU A 684 -13.77 -30.17 22.43
C GLU A 684 -15.22 -30.64 22.60
N GLU A 685 -15.79 -30.53 23.81
CA GLU A 685 -17.19 -30.92 24.09
C GLU A 685 -18.21 -30.09 23.31
N TYR A 686 -17.83 -28.87 22.92
CA TYR A 686 -18.68 -27.91 22.22
C TYR A 686 -18.39 -27.85 20.71
N GLY A 687 -17.47 -28.69 20.22
CA GLY A 687 -17.07 -28.71 18.82
C GLY A 687 -16.32 -27.45 18.40
N ILE A 688 -15.39 -26.97 19.24
CA ILE A 688 -14.54 -25.82 18.90
C ILE A 688 -13.73 -26.08 17.64
N VAL A 689 -13.63 -25.06 16.78
CA VAL A 689 -12.80 -25.10 15.57
C VAL A 689 -11.73 -24.01 15.61
N PRO A 690 -10.51 -24.27 15.12
CA PRO A 690 -9.59 -23.18 14.81
C PRO A 690 -10.18 -22.38 13.64
N MET A 691 -10.05 -21.06 13.70
CA MET A 691 -10.62 -20.14 12.71
C MET A 691 -9.55 -19.15 12.26
N GLY A 692 -9.34 -19.07 10.94
CA GLY A 692 -8.36 -18.20 10.31
C GLY A 692 -8.92 -16.81 10.01
N TRP A 693 -8.03 -15.93 9.54
CA TRP A 693 -8.35 -14.53 9.28
C TRP A 693 -9.36 -14.32 8.16
N GLU A 694 -9.38 -15.16 7.12
CA GLU A 694 -10.34 -15.00 6.01
C GLU A 694 -11.78 -15.27 6.44
N ALA A 695 -12.00 -16.31 7.27
CA ALA A 695 -13.31 -16.54 7.87
C ALA A 695 -13.70 -15.41 8.84
N LEU A 696 -12.73 -14.84 9.57
CA LEU A 696 -12.98 -13.68 10.44
C LEU A 696 -13.36 -12.45 9.62
N ASP A 697 -12.68 -12.24 8.50
CA ASP A 697 -12.95 -11.16 7.56
C ASP A 697 -14.37 -11.27 7.01
N SER A 698 -14.73 -12.43 6.44
CA SER A 698 -16.07 -12.69 5.90
C SER A 698 -17.18 -12.51 6.96
N THR A 699 -17.00 -13.05 8.18
CA THR A 699 -17.99 -12.85 9.26
C THR A 699 -18.15 -11.39 9.68
N SER A 700 -17.08 -10.60 9.61
CA SER A 700 -17.11 -9.17 9.93
C SER A 700 -17.81 -8.34 8.85
N MET A 701 -17.69 -8.72 7.57
CA MET A 701 -18.41 -8.09 6.45
C MET A 701 -19.93 -8.21 6.58
N GLU A 702 -20.42 -9.36 7.03
CA GLU A 702 -21.85 -9.57 7.30
C GLU A 702 -22.38 -8.63 8.41
N LYS A 703 -21.50 -8.24 9.35
CA LYS A 703 -21.83 -7.31 10.43
C LYS A 703 -21.60 -5.85 10.08
N GLY A 704 -21.04 -5.54 8.90
CA GLY A 704 -20.65 -4.18 8.57
C GLY A 704 -19.53 -3.64 9.43
N PHE A 705 -18.62 -4.50 9.88
CA PHE A 705 -17.42 -4.02 10.57
C PHE A 705 -16.36 -3.64 9.55
N ARG A 706 -15.87 -2.42 9.72
CA ARG A 706 -14.88 -1.81 8.82
C ARG A 706 -13.51 -2.36 9.15
N LEU A 707 -12.71 -2.54 8.11
CA LEU A 707 -11.29 -2.86 8.21
C LEU A 707 -10.46 -1.66 7.76
N TRP A 708 -9.57 -1.19 8.64
CA TRP A 708 -8.61 -0.15 8.29
C TRP A 708 -7.59 -0.65 7.26
N GLY A 709 -7.24 0.22 6.32
CA GLY A 709 -6.39 -0.08 5.17
C GLY A 709 -7.17 -0.63 3.96
N THR A 710 -8.48 -0.85 4.10
CA THR A 710 -9.39 -1.24 2.99
C THR A 710 -10.65 -0.38 3.00
N ASP A 711 -11.60 -0.67 3.90
CA ASP A 711 -12.88 0.04 4.03
C ASP A 711 -12.66 1.46 4.58
N VAL A 712 -11.66 1.62 5.44
CA VAL A 712 -11.36 2.87 6.14
C VAL A 712 -9.91 3.23 5.89
N THR A 713 -9.70 4.41 5.33
CA THR A 713 -8.38 4.96 5.02
C THR A 713 -8.43 6.48 5.22
N PRO A 714 -7.28 7.18 5.16
CA PRO A 714 -7.26 8.64 5.25
C PRO A 714 -8.01 9.37 4.13
N GLU A 715 -8.44 8.68 3.07
CA GLU A 715 -9.28 9.27 2.01
C GLU A 715 -10.65 9.71 2.54
N TYR A 716 -11.18 8.97 3.53
CA TYR A 716 -12.56 9.08 3.97
C TYR A 716 -12.65 9.57 5.42
N ASN A 717 -13.71 10.33 5.72
CA ASN A 717 -14.06 10.71 7.08
C ASN A 717 -15.03 9.70 7.74
N PRO A 718 -15.22 9.75 9.08
CA PRO A 718 -16.11 8.83 9.81
C PRO A 718 -17.56 8.74 9.30
N TYR A 719 -18.11 9.82 8.74
CA TYR A 719 -19.48 9.82 8.22
C TYR A 719 -19.56 9.13 6.85
N GLU A 720 -18.59 9.37 5.97
CA GLU A 720 -18.45 8.68 4.70
C GLU A 720 -18.23 7.18 4.90
N ALA A 721 -17.39 6.81 5.87
CA ALA A 721 -17.08 5.44 6.24
C ALA A 721 -18.20 4.74 7.05
N GLY A 722 -19.31 5.41 7.36
CA GLY A 722 -20.44 4.83 8.11
C GLY A 722 -20.15 4.53 9.58
N ILE A 723 -19.05 5.03 10.13
CA ILE A 723 -18.68 4.90 11.55
C ILE A 723 -18.96 6.17 12.36
N GLY A 724 -19.82 7.07 11.86
CA GLY A 724 -20.19 8.32 12.53
C GLY A 724 -20.79 8.16 13.94
N PHE A 725 -21.21 6.95 14.34
CA PHE A 725 -21.60 6.62 15.71
C PHE A 725 -20.44 6.69 16.71
N ALA A 726 -19.19 6.69 16.22
CA ALA A 726 -17.96 6.79 17.01
C ALA A 726 -17.45 8.23 17.15
N VAL A 727 -18.23 9.22 16.69
CA VAL A 727 -17.89 10.64 16.76
C VAL A 727 -18.76 11.34 17.81
N ASP A 728 -18.13 11.81 18.89
CA ASP A 728 -18.71 12.68 19.90
C ASP A 728 -18.22 14.12 19.71
N LEU A 729 -19.09 14.98 19.20
CA LEU A 729 -18.73 16.37 18.89
C LEU A 729 -18.76 17.30 20.12
N GLU A 730 -19.15 16.78 21.29
CA GLU A 730 -19.08 17.52 22.55
C GLU A 730 -17.68 17.48 23.17
N THR A 731 -16.81 16.56 22.75
CA THR A 731 -15.39 16.52 23.12
C THR A 731 -14.54 17.26 22.09
N ASP A 732 -13.31 17.65 22.46
CA ASP A 732 -12.36 18.32 21.56
C ASP A 732 -11.29 17.33 21.11
N PHE A 733 -11.08 17.22 19.79
CA PHE A 733 -10.12 16.29 19.19
C PHE A 733 -9.63 16.76 17.81
N VAL A 734 -8.52 16.21 17.31
CA VAL A 734 -7.96 16.51 15.98
C VAL A 734 -8.96 16.15 14.86
N GLY A 735 -9.20 17.09 13.94
CA GLY A 735 -10.16 16.91 12.84
C GLY A 735 -11.61 17.25 13.16
N LYS A 736 -11.93 17.65 14.41
CA LYS A 736 -13.30 17.99 14.84
C LYS A 736 -13.98 19.03 13.95
N GLU A 737 -13.25 20.08 13.53
CA GLU A 737 -13.80 21.14 12.69
C GLU A 737 -14.23 20.60 11.32
N ALA A 738 -13.39 19.81 10.66
CA ALA A 738 -13.72 19.14 9.40
C ALA A 738 -14.92 18.18 9.55
N LEU A 739 -15.02 17.45 10.67
CA LEU A 739 -16.16 16.58 10.95
C LEU A 739 -17.46 17.35 11.23
N LEU A 740 -17.38 18.51 11.90
CA LEU A 740 -18.53 19.40 12.06
C LEU A 740 -19.04 19.89 10.71
N GLU A 741 -18.14 20.29 9.82
CA GLU A 741 -18.47 20.71 8.46
C GLU A 741 -19.10 19.57 7.65
N ALA A 742 -18.54 18.36 7.71
CA ALA A 742 -19.10 17.18 7.03
C ALA A 742 -20.49 16.81 7.56
N ARG A 743 -20.72 16.90 8.87
CA ARG A 743 -22.04 16.65 9.48
C ARG A 743 -23.09 17.67 9.02
N ASP A 744 -22.72 18.95 9.02
CA ASP A 744 -23.65 20.06 8.77
C ASP A 744 -23.88 20.33 7.28
N GLY A 745 -22.84 20.12 6.45
CA GLY A 745 -22.87 20.27 5.00
C GLY A 745 -23.36 19.02 4.25
N GLY A 746 -23.24 17.84 4.86
CA GLY A 746 -23.49 16.55 4.22
C GLY A 746 -22.22 15.95 3.63
N ILE A 747 -22.33 14.70 3.15
CA ILE A 747 -21.25 13.93 2.52
C ILE A 747 -21.58 13.66 1.06
N ASP A 748 -20.57 13.69 0.19
CA ASP A 748 -20.73 13.42 -1.24
C ASP A 748 -20.69 11.94 -1.57
N ARG A 749 -19.94 11.15 -0.77
CA ARG A 749 -19.85 9.71 -0.91
C ARG A 749 -20.13 9.00 0.41
N LYS A 750 -20.56 7.75 0.33
CA LYS A 750 -20.81 6.91 1.48
C LYS A 750 -20.50 5.46 1.16
N ILE A 751 -19.83 4.77 2.08
CA ILE A 751 -19.64 3.32 1.98
C ILE A 751 -20.99 2.61 2.14
N ALA A 752 -21.26 1.62 1.30
CA ALA A 752 -22.46 0.80 1.37
C ALA A 752 -22.17 -0.68 1.10
N PRO A 753 -22.85 -1.61 1.80
CA PRO A 753 -22.83 -3.00 1.43
C PRO A 753 -23.65 -3.25 0.17
N ILE A 754 -23.12 -4.07 -0.72
CA ILE A 754 -23.73 -4.52 -1.96
C ILE A 754 -23.72 -6.05 -1.92
N THR A 755 -24.85 -6.69 -2.26
CA THR A 755 -24.89 -8.14 -2.46
C THR A 755 -25.02 -8.46 -3.93
N LEU A 756 -24.28 -9.44 -4.43
CA LEU A 756 -24.49 -9.97 -5.77
C LEU A 756 -25.79 -10.78 -5.81
N ASP A 757 -26.58 -10.59 -6.86
CA ASP A 757 -27.93 -11.16 -6.93
C ASP A 757 -27.92 -12.65 -7.33
N GLU A 758 -26.84 -13.12 -7.96
CA GLU A 758 -26.64 -14.53 -8.29
C GLU A 758 -25.91 -15.26 -7.15
N PRO A 759 -26.52 -16.32 -6.57
CA PRO A 759 -25.89 -17.12 -5.51
C PRO A 759 -24.58 -17.77 -5.97
N GLY A 760 -23.59 -17.85 -5.09
CA GLY A 760 -22.26 -18.39 -5.39
C GLY A 760 -21.34 -17.45 -6.17
N THR A 761 -21.83 -16.33 -6.70
CA THR A 761 -20.97 -15.33 -7.36
C THR A 761 -20.16 -14.54 -6.32
N VAL A 762 -18.88 -14.32 -6.62
CA VAL A 762 -17.96 -13.49 -5.83
C VAL A 762 -17.08 -12.69 -6.79
N VAL A 763 -16.62 -11.52 -6.33
CA VAL A 763 -15.72 -10.60 -7.05
C VAL A 763 -14.58 -10.19 -6.11
N ASP A 764 -13.59 -9.47 -6.63
CA ASP A 764 -12.45 -8.94 -5.86
C ASP A 764 -12.50 -7.41 -5.76
N ALA A 765 -11.64 -6.83 -4.92
CA ALA A 765 -11.49 -5.39 -4.74
C ALA A 765 -10.85 -4.68 -5.96
N GLY A 766 -11.07 -3.37 -6.05
CA GLY A 766 -10.56 -2.49 -7.10
C GLY A 766 -11.37 -2.52 -8.40
N HIS A 767 -12.44 -3.31 -8.47
CA HIS A 767 -13.33 -3.40 -9.63
C HIS A 767 -14.40 -2.29 -9.61
N PRO A 768 -14.85 -1.79 -10.77
CA PRO A 768 -15.79 -0.69 -10.83
C PRO A 768 -17.22 -1.16 -10.52
N VAL A 769 -17.91 -0.38 -9.68
CA VAL A 769 -19.37 -0.42 -9.51
C VAL A 769 -19.98 0.52 -10.55
N LEU A 770 -20.94 0.02 -11.32
CA LEU A 770 -21.52 0.69 -12.47
C LEU A 770 -23.02 0.95 -12.27
N ASP A 771 -23.50 2.05 -12.84
CA ASP A 771 -24.93 2.26 -13.05
C ASP A 771 -25.41 1.36 -14.22
N PRO A 772 -26.43 0.50 -14.00
CA PRO A 772 -26.96 -0.41 -15.02
C PRO A 772 -27.54 0.29 -16.25
N ASP A 773 -28.05 1.52 -16.12
CA ASP A 773 -28.77 2.20 -17.19
C ASP A 773 -27.83 2.86 -18.21
N ASN A 774 -26.71 3.41 -17.75
CA ASN A 774 -25.78 4.20 -18.59
C ASN A 774 -24.33 3.66 -18.58
N GLY A 775 -23.97 2.75 -17.67
CA GLY A 775 -22.62 2.20 -17.51
C GLY A 775 -21.61 3.15 -16.87
N GLU A 776 -22.07 4.23 -16.24
CA GLU A 776 -21.25 5.19 -15.48
C GLU A 776 -20.63 4.52 -14.26
N VAL A 777 -19.37 4.86 -13.95
CA VAL A 777 -18.69 4.36 -12.75
C VAL A 777 -19.19 5.15 -11.55
N LEU A 778 -19.85 4.46 -10.62
CA LEU A 778 -20.30 5.02 -9.35
C LEU A 778 -19.20 4.93 -8.28
N GLY A 779 -18.31 3.95 -8.39
CA GLY A 779 -17.20 3.82 -7.46
C GLY A 779 -16.41 2.56 -7.71
N ASP A 780 -15.57 2.22 -6.74
CA ASP A 780 -14.74 1.03 -6.74
C ASP A 780 -15.05 0.15 -5.53
N VAL A 781 -15.00 -1.16 -5.74
CA VAL A 781 -15.14 -2.16 -4.68
C VAL A 781 -13.93 -2.04 -3.75
N ALA A 782 -14.15 -1.61 -2.51
CA ALA A 782 -13.11 -1.49 -1.49
C ALA A 782 -12.73 -2.85 -0.88
N ARG A 783 -13.73 -3.72 -0.71
CA ARG A 783 -13.59 -5.03 -0.08
C ARG A 783 -14.68 -5.97 -0.59
N ALA A 784 -14.34 -7.22 -0.87
CA ALA A 784 -15.32 -8.22 -1.33
C ALA A 784 -14.97 -9.61 -0.83
N ASP A 785 -16.00 -10.37 -0.47
CA ASP A 785 -15.91 -11.78 -0.12
C ASP A 785 -17.31 -12.43 -0.15
N TYR A 786 -17.43 -13.72 0.18
CA TYR A 786 -18.70 -14.42 0.27
C TYR A 786 -19.24 -14.43 1.71
N GLY A 787 -20.48 -13.99 1.93
CA GLY A 787 -21.16 -14.09 3.21
C GLY A 787 -21.87 -15.44 3.35
N TYR A 788 -21.21 -16.41 3.99
CA TYR A 788 -21.72 -17.79 4.07
C TYR A 788 -22.98 -17.95 4.92
N THR A 789 -23.29 -17.01 5.84
CA THR A 789 -24.53 -17.07 6.64
C THR A 789 -25.73 -16.55 5.85
N ILE A 790 -25.51 -15.60 4.95
CA ILE A 790 -26.57 -15.00 4.11
C ILE A 790 -26.65 -15.61 2.71
N ASP A 791 -25.70 -16.48 2.36
CA ASP A 791 -25.56 -17.15 1.06
C ASP A 791 -25.51 -16.18 -0.13
N ALA A 792 -24.63 -15.18 -0.04
CA ALA A 792 -24.45 -14.18 -1.09
C ALA A 792 -23.02 -13.64 -1.14
N GLY A 793 -22.53 -13.30 -2.34
CA GLY A 793 -21.35 -12.47 -2.51
C GLY A 793 -21.59 -11.06 -1.98
N ILE A 794 -20.66 -10.54 -1.18
CA ILE A 794 -20.71 -9.22 -0.57
C ILE A 794 -19.58 -8.37 -1.16
N ALA A 795 -19.90 -7.12 -1.49
CA ALA A 795 -18.94 -6.08 -1.82
C ALA A 795 -19.25 -4.83 -1.00
N TYR A 796 -18.24 -4.18 -0.43
CA TYR A 796 -18.35 -2.82 0.08
C TYR A 796 -17.74 -1.86 -0.94
N ALA A 797 -18.42 -0.75 -1.18
CA ALA A 797 -17.95 0.29 -2.08
C ALA A 797 -18.38 1.67 -1.58
N TYR A 798 -17.54 2.68 -1.83
CA TYR A 798 -17.95 4.08 -1.67
C TYR A 798 -18.72 4.51 -2.91
N LEU A 799 -19.99 4.87 -2.75
CA LEU A 799 -20.86 5.34 -3.82
C LEU A 799 -21.20 6.82 -3.60
N PRO A 800 -21.63 7.56 -4.63
CA PRO A 800 -22.29 8.85 -4.43
C PRO A 800 -23.39 8.69 -3.39
N ALA A 801 -23.54 9.65 -2.49
CA ALA A 801 -24.47 9.53 -1.37
C ALA A 801 -25.92 9.26 -1.81
N ALA A 802 -26.30 9.72 -3.01
CA ALA A 802 -27.61 9.47 -3.63
C ALA A 802 -27.78 8.03 -4.17
N ASP A 803 -26.69 7.34 -4.49
CA ASP A 803 -26.69 5.95 -4.99
C ASP A 803 -26.40 4.93 -3.88
N ALA A 804 -26.06 5.37 -2.67
CA ALA A 804 -25.81 4.54 -1.50
C ALA A 804 -27.09 4.10 -0.74
N GLU A 805 -28.28 4.36 -1.30
CA GLU A 805 -29.57 3.97 -0.68
C GLU A 805 -29.89 2.49 -0.93
N ALA A 806 -30.33 1.80 0.13
CA ALA A 806 -30.72 0.38 0.04
C ALA A 806 -31.84 0.16 -0.98
N GLY A 807 -31.69 -0.89 -1.79
CA GLY A 807 -32.60 -1.22 -2.90
C GLY A 807 -32.19 -0.61 -4.24
N ARG A 808 -31.14 0.22 -4.30
CA ARG A 808 -30.53 0.64 -5.57
C ARG A 808 -29.89 -0.57 -6.27
N ASN A 809 -30.29 -0.80 -7.52
CA ASN A 809 -29.64 -1.78 -8.39
C ASN A 809 -28.34 -1.17 -8.94
N VAL A 810 -27.27 -1.95 -8.93
CA VAL A 810 -25.96 -1.63 -9.52
C VAL A 810 -25.44 -2.83 -10.30
N GLU A 811 -24.39 -2.65 -11.09
CA GLU A 811 -23.62 -3.74 -11.69
C GLU A 811 -22.17 -3.69 -11.20
N ILE A 812 -21.52 -4.83 -11.01
CA ILE A 812 -20.06 -4.88 -10.78
C ILE A 812 -19.41 -5.56 -11.98
N SER A 813 -18.40 -4.90 -12.57
CA SER A 813 -17.63 -5.46 -13.68
C SER A 813 -16.50 -6.32 -13.16
N TYR A 814 -16.49 -7.60 -13.55
CA TYR A 814 -15.40 -8.51 -13.25
C TYR A 814 -15.10 -9.38 -14.48
N GLU A 815 -13.85 -9.35 -14.94
CA GLU A 815 -13.37 -10.11 -16.10
C GLU A 815 -14.20 -9.88 -17.38
N ASN A 816 -14.68 -8.64 -17.55
CA ASN A 816 -15.52 -8.17 -18.65
C ASN A 816 -16.96 -8.75 -18.65
N GLU A 817 -17.38 -9.33 -17.54
CA GLU A 817 -18.78 -9.66 -17.24
C GLU A 817 -19.36 -8.64 -16.26
N ARG A 818 -20.67 -8.38 -16.37
CA ARG A 818 -21.39 -7.49 -15.46
C ARG A 818 -22.31 -8.29 -14.56
N HIS A 819 -22.02 -8.29 -13.27
CA HIS A 819 -22.83 -8.98 -12.27
C HIS A 819 -23.87 -8.03 -11.71
N ALA A 820 -25.15 -8.41 -11.83
CA ALA A 820 -26.24 -7.68 -11.20
C ALA A 820 -26.10 -7.75 -9.68
N ALA A 821 -26.25 -6.60 -9.02
CA ALA A 821 -26.11 -6.50 -7.59
C ALA A 821 -27.04 -5.42 -7.01
N THR A 822 -27.26 -5.50 -5.70
CA THR A 822 -28.19 -4.61 -5.01
C THR A 822 -27.52 -4.01 -3.77
N VAL A 823 -27.60 -2.68 -3.62
CA VAL A 823 -27.21 -1.98 -2.39
C VAL A 823 -28.15 -2.38 -1.25
N ARG A 824 -27.60 -2.67 -0.06
CA ARG A 824 -28.36 -3.19 1.09
C ARG A 824 -28.30 -2.25 2.30
N ASP A 825 -29.22 -2.50 3.22
CA ASP A 825 -29.11 -1.98 4.59
C ASP A 825 -28.01 -2.72 5.35
N GLU A 826 -27.36 -2.00 6.25
CA GLU A 826 -26.32 -2.53 7.12
C GLU A 826 -26.83 -2.65 8.57
N PRO A 827 -26.48 -3.72 9.32
CA PRO A 827 -25.69 -4.87 8.88
C PRO A 827 -26.52 -5.89 8.10
N LEU A 828 -25.85 -6.69 7.27
CA LEU A 828 -26.46 -7.76 6.47
C LEU A 828 -26.97 -8.92 7.35
N PHE A 829 -26.36 -9.10 8.53
CA PHE A 829 -26.68 -10.17 9.47
C PHE A 829 -26.85 -9.68 10.91
N ASP A 830 -27.91 -10.16 11.58
CA ASP A 830 -28.23 -9.86 12.99
C ASP A 830 -28.23 -8.33 13.30
N PRO A 831 -29.14 -7.56 12.67
CA PRO A 831 -29.18 -6.09 12.78
C PRO A 831 -29.48 -5.59 14.19
N ASP A 832 -30.22 -6.37 14.98
CA ASP A 832 -30.54 -6.05 16.38
C ASP A 832 -29.38 -6.41 17.34
N ARG A 833 -28.27 -6.97 16.84
CA ARG A 833 -27.07 -7.36 17.59
C ARG A 833 -27.34 -8.38 18.70
N GLU A 834 -28.42 -9.17 18.58
CA GLU A 834 -28.87 -10.10 19.61
C GLU A 834 -27.80 -11.16 19.92
N LYS A 835 -27.09 -11.61 18.88
CA LYS A 835 -26.09 -12.67 19.01
C LYS A 835 -24.83 -12.26 19.77
N MET A 836 -24.46 -10.98 19.75
CA MET A 836 -23.31 -10.45 20.51
C MET A 836 -23.66 -10.12 21.97
N ILE A 837 -24.89 -9.65 22.21
CA ILE A 837 -25.30 -9.10 23.51
C ILE A 837 -25.74 -10.20 24.49
N ARG A 838 -26.26 -11.32 23.98
CA ARG A 838 -26.85 -12.44 24.76
C ARG A 838 -26.00 -13.02 25.89
#